data_AF-A0A5Y7J4L6-F1
#
_entry.id   AF-A0A5Y7J4L6-F1
#
_cell.length_a   1.000
_cell.length_b   1.000
_cell.length_c   1.000
_cell.angle_alpha   90.00
_cell.angle_beta   90.00
_cell.angle_gamma   90.00
#
_symmetry.space_group_name_H-M   'P 1'
#
loop_
_entity.id
_entity.type
_entity.pdbx_description
1 polymer ?
#
loop_
_entity_poly.entity_id
_entity_poly.type
_entity_poly.pdbx_seq_one_letter_code
_entity_poly.pdbx_strand_id
1 'polypeptide(L)'
;MSFVSTNNKSGIGGLTTTTPPITGESGGVTADSVAGSVADAAEAAVEQAAGSLFGALPEPSGLVKAAVAAAQAAAAGMAQDAVSAIVSAVAGGPGAHNVTVSGSAVPPGALLFASLDGGETLSELFSYVVQLKTPDTLNLGYVSPAANLPLKPMVGKDLCVNIELDGGGKRHISGLVTAARVVGHEGRSVTYELRMEPWVKLLTHTSDYKAFQNKTVVDILDEVLAEYPYPVEKRLVESYPVRTWQVQYGETDFDFLQRLMQEWGIYWWFEHSEDSHTLVLADAISAHKACPDSPLVEWHQEGLKLDKEFIHTITANESLRTGQWVLDDFDFTKPRSLLANTVANPRETGHATYEHYEWPGDYFDKSEGEMLTRIRMEAQRSPGSRVLGGGNIRTLMTGYTFTLENYPTAEVNQEYLLMQTLLFVQDNAQHSGQDQHFTFSTRFELHPTREVFRPQRTVSKPHTKGPQSAIVTGPAGQEIWTDQYGRVKVQFGWDRYGKMDENSSCWIRVSCPWAGKGFGMIQIPRIGQEVLVDFKNGDPDLPIIVGRTYNQDTMPPWGLPGAATQSGIYSHTIGGGPTNANALRFEDKPGSEEVWLHAEKDQRIEVNNNESHWVGNNRVKVIDQSEIATIGAVRDHKVQYDDTSLAGGNKTIQTVKELYLAAGDSITLSCGDTVLYMSSKGEFYVTCKTFNITATDADGQINTIKGQLDLNMDKREPKVGTFGESEKTAMAAVIKETFPPKE
;
A
#
# COMPACT_ATOMS: atom_id res chain seq x y z
N MET A 1 -9.53 -6.13 72.36
CA MET A 1 -8.21 -6.79 72.44
C MET A 1 -7.23 -5.82 71.78
N SER A 2 -6.30 -5.11 72.47
CA SER A 2 -5.19 -5.57 73.33
C SER A 2 -4.10 -6.29 72.51
N PHE A 3 -2.81 -5.90 72.47
CA PHE A 3 -1.94 -5.03 73.31
C PHE A 3 -0.97 -4.21 72.39
N VAL A 4 -0.58 -2.95 72.68
CA VAL A 4 0.58 -2.49 73.50
C VAL A 4 1.92 -3.12 73.04
N SER A 5 2.97 -2.40 72.62
CA SER A 5 4.02 -1.71 73.42
C SER A 5 5.14 -1.18 72.46
N THR A 6 6.05 -0.21 72.71
CA THR A 6 6.19 0.92 73.67
C THR A 6 7.36 1.85 73.25
N ASN A 7 7.23 3.16 73.53
CA ASN A 7 8.25 4.14 73.98
C ASN A 7 9.68 4.21 73.40
N ASN A 8 10.06 5.42 72.94
CA ASN A 8 10.75 6.44 73.78
C ASN A 8 10.61 7.83 73.11
N LYS A 9 10.17 8.89 73.81
CA LYS A 9 10.97 9.84 74.64
C LYS A 9 12.16 10.47 73.89
N SER A 10 12.37 11.79 73.87
CA SER A 10 11.65 12.89 74.56
C SER A 10 12.11 14.29 74.12
N GLY A 11 11.16 15.23 73.97
CA GLY A 11 11.19 16.64 74.44
C GLY A 11 12.26 17.59 73.88
N ILE A 12 12.18 18.93 73.97
CA ILE A 12 11.28 19.94 74.55
C ILE A 12 11.43 21.18 73.63
N GLY A 13 10.52 22.13 73.43
CA GLY A 13 9.16 22.38 73.93
C GLY A 13 8.54 23.55 73.14
N GLY A 14 7.23 23.76 73.21
CA GLY A 14 6.54 24.80 72.42
C GLY A 14 6.37 26.12 73.18
N LEU A 15 5.55 27.01 72.63
CA LEU A 15 4.58 27.76 73.45
C LEU A 15 3.31 28.12 72.66
N THR A 16 2.27 28.42 73.42
CA THR A 16 0.85 28.56 73.05
C THR A 16 0.47 29.81 72.28
N THR A 17 -0.60 29.69 71.49
CA THR A 17 -1.42 30.77 70.95
C THR A 17 -2.26 31.48 72.02
N THR A 18 -2.33 32.81 71.97
CA THR A 18 -3.40 33.62 72.61
C THR A 18 -3.65 34.91 71.81
N THR A 19 -4.90 35.14 71.40
CA THR A 19 -5.42 36.39 70.81
C THR A 19 -5.52 37.51 71.87
N PRO A 20 -5.44 38.80 71.49
CA PRO A 20 -6.64 39.67 71.52
C PRO A 20 -6.60 40.79 70.42
N PRO A 21 -7.30 41.93 70.52
CA PRO A 21 -8.66 42.14 70.01
C PRO A 21 -8.78 43.25 68.93
N ILE A 22 -10.00 43.45 68.41
CA ILE A 22 -10.35 44.52 67.45
C ILE A 22 -10.69 45.82 68.18
N THR A 23 -10.08 46.93 67.74
CA THR A 23 -10.65 48.30 67.76
C THR A 23 -9.95 49.14 66.68
N GLY A 24 -10.65 50.11 66.07
CA GLY A 24 -10.18 50.79 64.86
C GLY A 24 -9.42 52.10 65.12
N GLU A 25 -8.67 52.57 64.11
CA GLU A 25 -8.91 53.84 63.42
C GLU A 25 -8.07 53.94 62.14
N SER A 26 -8.29 55.00 61.34
CA SER A 26 -7.92 55.11 59.93
C SER A 26 -6.43 55.34 59.64
N GLY A 27 -5.92 54.63 58.63
CA GLY A 27 -4.66 54.92 57.96
C GLY A 27 -4.67 54.35 56.54
N GLY A 28 -4.73 55.21 55.53
CA GLY A 28 -4.78 54.78 54.12
C GLY A 28 -3.42 54.26 53.66
N VAL A 29 -3.37 53.02 53.18
CA VAL A 29 -2.21 52.41 52.52
C VAL A 29 -2.59 52.16 51.07
N THR A 30 -1.86 52.77 50.12
CA THR A 30 -2.07 52.53 48.69
C THR A 30 -1.36 51.26 48.24
N ALA A 31 -1.93 50.56 47.25
CA ALA A 31 -1.43 49.26 46.79
C ALA A 31 0.05 49.29 46.34
N ASP A 32 0.49 50.43 45.78
CA ASP A 32 1.86 50.66 45.31
C ASP A 32 2.93 50.42 46.38
N SER A 33 2.66 50.72 47.65
CA SER A 33 3.67 50.57 48.72
C SER A 33 3.90 49.13 49.16
N VAL A 34 2.95 48.22 48.89
CA VAL A 34 3.10 46.80 49.24
C VAL A 34 3.79 46.06 48.10
N ALA A 35 3.42 46.35 46.85
CA ALA A 35 3.99 45.72 45.65
C ALA A 35 5.52 45.91 45.54
N GLY A 36 6.04 47.12 45.78
CA GLY A 36 7.48 47.39 45.75
C GLY A 36 8.26 46.54 46.76
N SER A 37 7.78 46.47 48.01
CA SER A 37 8.48 45.75 49.08
C SER A 37 8.61 44.23 48.87
N VAL A 38 7.73 43.63 48.05
CA VAL A 38 7.78 42.19 47.73
C VAL A 38 8.65 41.93 46.49
N ALA A 39 8.67 42.85 45.52
CA ALA A 39 9.56 42.77 44.37
C ALA A 39 11.04 42.90 44.81
N ASP A 40 11.37 43.91 45.61
CA ASP A 40 12.73 44.15 46.11
C ASP A 40 13.26 42.96 46.95
N ALA A 41 12.37 42.30 47.71
CA ALA A 41 12.72 41.12 48.51
C ALA A 41 12.92 39.86 47.66
N ALA A 42 12.19 39.71 46.55
CA ALA A 42 12.37 38.59 45.62
C ALA A 42 13.65 38.73 44.79
N GLU A 43 13.97 39.94 44.33
CA GLU A 43 15.18 40.21 43.55
C GLU A 43 16.45 39.98 44.39
N ALA A 44 16.47 40.47 45.64
CA ALA A 44 17.57 40.20 46.58
C ALA A 44 17.77 38.71 46.91
N ALA A 45 16.70 37.92 46.95
CA ALA A 45 16.78 36.47 47.20
C ALA A 45 17.37 35.70 46.01
N VAL A 46 17.06 36.12 44.78
CA VAL A 46 17.62 35.53 43.55
C VAL A 46 19.11 35.85 43.41
N GLU A 47 19.50 37.09 43.71
CA GLU A 47 20.92 37.52 43.64
C GLU A 47 21.79 36.80 44.69
N GLN A 48 21.25 36.58 45.90
CA GLN A 48 21.93 35.83 46.96
C GLN A 48 22.04 34.31 46.64
N ALA A 49 21.08 33.74 45.91
CA ALA A 49 21.15 32.35 45.43
C ALA A 49 22.22 32.17 44.35
N ALA A 50 22.27 33.06 43.36
CA ALA A 50 23.22 33.01 42.25
C ALA A 50 24.69 33.07 42.71
N GLY A 51 25.00 33.90 43.71
CA GLY A 51 26.35 34.03 44.28
C GLY A 51 26.88 32.78 45.00
N SER A 52 26.00 31.84 45.37
CA SER A 52 26.39 30.63 46.10
C SER A 52 26.74 29.43 45.21
N LEU A 53 26.26 29.41 43.96
CA LEU A 53 26.38 28.24 43.07
C LEU A 53 27.65 28.20 42.23
N PHE A 54 28.29 29.34 41.96
CA PHE A 54 29.40 29.45 41.00
C PHE A 54 30.61 30.23 41.54
N GLY A 55 31.34 29.60 42.46
CA GLY A 55 32.65 30.08 42.89
C GLY A 55 33.75 29.82 41.85
N ALA A 56 34.24 30.89 41.23
CA ALA A 56 35.53 30.99 40.53
C ALA A 56 35.88 29.90 39.48
N LEU A 57 35.22 29.93 38.32
CA LEU A 57 35.68 29.28 37.07
C LEU A 57 35.58 30.26 35.88
N PRO A 58 36.32 30.05 34.77
CA PRO A 58 36.38 31.01 33.65
C PRO A 58 35.06 31.11 32.87
N GLU A 59 34.86 32.27 32.23
CA GLU A 59 33.76 32.64 31.31
C GLU A 59 32.92 31.47 30.75
N PRO A 60 31.63 31.32 31.14
CA PRO A 60 30.79 30.24 30.65
C PRO A 60 30.39 30.43 29.19
N SER A 61 30.31 29.32 28.45
CA SER A 61 29.99 29.33 27.01
C SER A 61 28.59 29.91 26.72
N GLY A 62 28.40 30.41 25.48
CA GLY A 62 27.17 31.10 25.08
C GLY A 62 25.88 30.30 25.28
N LEU A 63 25.95 28.96 25.25
CA LEU A 63 24.82 28.08 25.57
C LEU A 63 24.34 28.20 27.02
N VAL A 64 25.26 28.38 27.97
CA VAL A 64 24.91 28.56 29.40
C VAL A 64 24.31 29.95 29.63
N LYS A 65 24.86 30.99 28.98
CA LYS A 65 24.27 32.35 29.03
C LYS A 65 22.87 32.38 28.41
N ALA A 66 22.63 31.65 27.32
CA ALA A 66 21.30 31.50 26.73
C ALA A 66 20.31 30.72 27.64
N ALA A 67 20.76 29.65 28.29
CA ALA A 67 19.94 28.88 29.22
C ALA A 67 19.55 29.69 30.47
N VAL A 68 20.47 30.49 31.02
CA VAL A 68 20.19 31.39 32.15
C VAL A 68 19.21 32.50 31.74
N ALA A 69 19.40 33.12 30.56
CA ALA A 69 18.46 34.12 30.04
C ALA A 69 17.05 33.54 29.79
N ALA A 70 16.94 32.31 29.31
CA ALA A 70 15.66 31.62 29.14
C ALA A 70 14.98 31.32 30.49
N ALA A 71 15.75 30.89 31.50
CA ALA A 71 15.22 30.67 32.85
C ALA A 71 14.77 31.97 33.54
N GLN A 72 15.50 33.08 33.34
CA GLN A 72 15.12 34.40 33.83
C GLN A 72 13.86 34.95 33.13
N ALA A 73 13.72 34.72 31.82
CA ALA A 73 12.51 35.09 31.08
C ALA A 73 11.28 34.28 31.53
N ALA A 74 11.44 32.98 31.80
CA ALA A 74 10.37 32.13 32.34
C ALA A 74 9.93 32.59 33.75
N ALA A 75 10.89 32.91 34.64
CA ALA A 75 10.60 33.42 35.98
C ALA A 75 9.89 34.78 35.96
N ALA A 76 10.27 35.68 35.05
CA ALA A 76 9.61 36.97 34.85
C ALA A 76 8.16 36.81 34.33
N GLY A 77 7.92 35.87 33.40
CA GLY A 77 6.58 35.52 32.93
C GLY A 77 5.67 35.06 34.07
N MET A 78 6.13 34.09 34.88
CA MET A 78 5.35 33.59 36.02
C MET A 78 5.00 34.67 37.06
N ALA A 79 5.87 35.68 37.23
CA ALA A 79 5.57 36.81 38.10
C ALA A 79 4.52 37.76 37.49
N GLN A 80 4.54 37.99 36.17
CA GLN A 80 3.52 38.78 35.48
C GLN A 80 2.17 38.06 35.40
N ASP A 81 2.15 36.74 35.22
CA ASP A 81 0.93 35.93 35.22
C ASP A 81 0.25 35.94 36.60
N ALA A 82 1.02 35.88 37.68
CA ALA A 82 0.50 36.02 39.04
C ALA A 82 -0.13 37.41 39.29
N VAL A 83 0.50 38.47 38.80
CA VAL A 83 -0.05 39.85 38.91
C VAL A 83 -1.29 40.03 38.02
N SER A 84 -1.28 39.47 36.81
CA SER A 84 -2.42 39.44 35.88
C SER A 84 -3.64 38.73 36.51
N ALA A 85 -3.42 37.54 37.09
CA ALA A 85 -4.46 36.79 37.78
C ALA A 85 -5.04 37.55 38.99
N ILE A 86 -4.21 38.25 39.77
CA ILE A 86 -4.67 39.07 40.89
C ILE A 86 -5.47 40.29 40.42
N VAL A 87 -5.06 40.96 39.35
CA VAL A 87 -5.81 42.09 38.78
C VAL A 87 -7.15 41.64 38.20
N SER A 88 -7.19 40.49 37.51
CA SER A 88 -8.42 39.91 36.96
C SER A 88 -9.39 39.47 38.06
N ALA A 89 -8.88 38.91 39.16
CA ALA A 89 -9.69 38.47 40.31
C ALA A 89 -10.33 39.61 41.12
N VAL A 90 -9.79 40.84 41.05
CA VAL A 90 -10.28 42.00 41.83
C VAL A 90 -11.27 42.87 41.04
N ALA A 91 -11.37 42.69 39.72
CA ALA A 91 -12.28 43.45 38.85
C ALA A 91 -13.66 42.79 38.60
N GLY A 92 -13.87 41.55 39.10
CA GLY A 92 -15.07 40.76 38.82
C GLY A 92 -16.35 41.23 39.53
N GLY A 93 -17.10 42.15 38.91
CA GLY A 93 -18.54 42.29 39.14
C GLY A 93 -19.32 41.17 38.44
N PRO A 94 -20.51 40.76 38.93
CA PRO A 94 -21.29 39.72 38.29
C PRO A 94 -21.87 40.20 36.95
N GLY A 95 -21.30 39.72 35.83
CA GLY A 95 -21.82 39.97 34.47
C GLY A 95 -20.77 40.17 33.35
N ALA A 96 -19.48 40.29 33.67
CA ALA A 96 -18.43 40.41 32.66
C ALA A 96 -17.96 39.03 32.18
N HIS A 97 -18.61 38.48 31.15
CA HIS A 97 -18.25 37.19 30.54
C HIS A 97 -17.12 37.38 29.51
N ASN A 98 -15.91 36.89 29.79
CA ASN A 98 -14.74 37.22 28.96
C ASN A 98 -14.44 36.16 27.89
N VAL A 99 -14.16 36.63 26.66
CA VAL A 99 -13.51 35.82 25.62
C VAL A 99 -12.05 36.23 25.52
N THR A 100 -11.15 35.28 25.72
CA THR A 100 -9.69 35.51 25.77
C THR A 100 -8.96 34.59 24.80
N VAL A 101 -7.70 34.89 24.49
CA VAL A 101 -6.92 34.16 23.48
C VAL A 101 -5.53 33.84 24.04
N SER A 102 -5.12 32.57 23.92
CA SER A 102 -3.82 32.02 24.32
C SER A 102 -3.15 31.31 23.15
N GLY A 103 -1.99 30.68 23.41
CA GLY A 103 -1.21 29.95 22.41
C GLY A 103 0.04 30.68 21.91
N SER A 104 0.94 29.93 21.29
CA SER A 104 2.28 30.41 20.89
C SER A 104 2.31 31.26 19.62
N ALA A 105 1.20 31.32 18.88
CA ALA A 105 1.02 32.12 17.67
C ALA A 105 1.01 33.63 17.93
N VAL A 106 0.53 34.08 19.10
CA VAL A 106 0.33 35.51 19.42
C VAL A 106 1.11 35.87 20.68
N PRO A 107 1.84 37.00 20.73
CA PRO A 107 2.52 37.42 21.96
C PRO A 107 1.52 37.72 23.09
N PRO A 108 1.73 37.21 24.32
CA PRO A 108 0.81 37.44 25.44
C PRO A 108 0.52 38.93 25.67
N GLY A 109 -0.77 39.27 25.82
CA GLY A 109 -1.25 40.63 26.07
C GLY A 109 -1.10 41.63 24.92
N ALA A 110 -0.49 41.26 23.78
CA ALA A 110 -0.28 42.18 22.66
C ALA A 110 -1.52 42.40 21.78
N LEU A 111 -2.47 41.46 21.81
CA LEU A 111 -3.74 41.49 21.08
C LEU A 111 -4.90 41.07 21.99
N LEU A 112 -6.06 41.67 21.75
CA LEU A 112 -7.35 41.32 22.36
C LEU A 112 -8.24 40.64 21.33
N PHE A 113 -9.18 39.82 21.80
CA PHE A 113 -10.21 39.27 20.94
C PHE A 113 -11.10 40.38 20.33
N ALA A 114 -11.54 40.20 19.09
CA ALA A 114 -12.53 41.07 18.44
C ALA A 114 -13.72 40.25 17.90
N SER A 115 -13.45 39.19 17.13
CA SER A 115 -14.48 38.26 16.66
C SER A 115 -13.93 36.86 16.36
N LEU A 116 -14.84 35.90 16.30
CA LEU A 116 -14.64 34.53 15.81
C LEU A 116 -15.81 34.22 14.87
N ASP A 117 -15.51 33.79 13.65
CA ASP A 117 -16.50 33.26 12.71
C ASP A 117 -15.96 31.97 12.09
N GLY A 118 -16.77 30.92 12.03
CA GLY A 118 -16.37 29.63 11.49
C GLY A 118 -17.08 28.45 12.15
N GLY A 119 -16.55 27.26 11.95
CA GLY A 119 -17.15 26.06 12.51
C GLY A 119 -16.46 24.75 12.17
N GLU A 120 -17.08 23.69 12.67
CA GLU A 120 -16.59 22.31 12.65
C GLU A 120 -17.73 21.39 12.19
N THR A 121 -17.42 20.39 11.36
CA THR A 121 -18.34 19.31 10.94
C THR A 121 -17.67 17.97 11.22
N LEU A 122 -18.42 16.92 11.58
CA LEU A 122 -17.86 15.56 11.62
C LEU A 122 -17.27 15.18 10.26
N SER A 123 -16.06 14.61 10.27
CA SER A 123 -15.27 14.20 9.09
C SER A 123 -14.85 15.35 8.16
N GLU A 124 -14.87 16.60 8.61
CA GLU A 124 -14.35 17.75 7.87
C GLU A 124 -13.34 18.54 8.71
N LEU A 125 -12.40 19.22 8.05
CA LEU A 125 -11.44 20.09 8.73
C LEU A 125 -12.18 21.34 9.21
N PHE A 126 -12.17 21.62 10.52
CA PHE A 126 -12.71 22.89 11.02
C PHE A 126 -11.94 24.07 10.44
N SER A 127 -12.61 25.20 10.33
CA SER A 127 -11.97 26.47 9.98
C SER A 127 -12.61 27.60 10.77
N TYR A 128 -11.78 28.31 11.52
CA TYR A 128 -12.16 29.49 12.28
C TYR A 128 -11.35 30.70 11.82
N VAL A 129 -12.05 31.81 11.58
CA VAL A 129 -11.48 33.11 11.29
C VAL A 129 -11.55 33.92 12.58
N VAL A 130 -10.40 34.08 13.24
CA VAL A 130 -10.25 34.82 14.49
C VAL A 130 -9.75 36.22 14.17
N GLN A 131 -10.54 37.25 14.49
CA GLN A 131 -10.08 38.63 14.42
C GLN A 131 -9.62 39.11 15.79
N LEU A 132 -8.44 39.72 15.81
CA LEU A 132 -7.75 40.19 16.99
C LEU A 132 -7.37 41.66 16.84
N LYS A 133 -7.68 42.48 17.84
CA LYS A 133 -7.41 43.93 17.84
C LYS A 133 -6.32 44.30 18.82
N THR A 134 -5.43 45.22 18.46
CA THR A 134 -4.45 45.82 19.39
C THR A 134 -5.16 46.57 20.53
N PRO A 135 -4.74 46.43 21.80
CA PRO A 135 -5.24 47.25 22.92
C PRO A 135 -5.13 48.76 22.65
N ASP A 136 -6.19 49.53 22.97
CA ASP A 136 -6.20 51.00 22.83
C ASP A 136 -5.05 51.69 23.59
N THR A 137 -4.64 51.12 24.73
CA THR A 137 -3.52 51.61 25.57
C THR A 137 -2.16 51.53 24.88
N LEU A 138 -1.98 50.63 23.90
CA LEU A 138 -0.75 50.50 23.12
C LEU A 138 -0.72 51.42 21.87
N ASN A 139 -1.82 52.11 21.57
CA ASN A 139 -1.99 52.93 20.36
C ASN A 139 -1.78 54.43 20.58
N LEU A 140 -0.83 54.79 21.45
CA LEU A 140 -0.43 56.18 21.73
C LEU A 140 0.50 56.75 20.64
N GLY A 141 -0.04 56.99 19.44
CA GLY A 141 0.63 57.76 18.38
C GLY A 141 0.49 57.17 16.97
N TYR A 142 0.94 57.92 15.96
CA TYR A 142 0.87 57.54 14.54
C TYR A 142 1.69 56.28 14.16
N VAL A 143 2.51 55.75 15.07
CA VAL A 143 3.29 54.52 14.89
C VAL A 143 3.19 53.68 16.16
N SER A 144 2.12 52.89 16.27
CA SER A 144 1.96 51.91 17.36
C SER A 144 2.95 50.75 17.17
N PRO A 145 3.73 50.35 18.19
CA PRO A 145 4.55 49.14 18.12
C PRO A 145 3.71 47.87 17.88
N ALA A 146 2.47 47.85 18.39
CA ALA A 146 1.53 46.74 18.21
C ALA A 146 0.92 46.69 16.79
N ALA A 147 1.08 47.73 15.97
CA ALA A 147 0.67 47.74 14.56
C ALA A 147 1.65 47.01 13.62
N ASN A 148 2.84 46.61 14.11
CA ASN A 148 3.90 46.00 13.31
C ASN A 148 4.24 44.56 13.78
N LEU A 149 3.26 43.79 14.23
CA LEU A 149 3.50 42.38 14.60
C LEU A 149 3.88 41.58 13.34
N PRO A 150 5.00 40.83 13.35
CA PRO A 150 5.40 40.05 12.19
C PRO A 150 4.43 38.87 12.02
N LEU A 151 3.78 38.78 10.84
CA LEU A 151 2.81 37.73 10.56
C LEU A 151 3.45 36.34 10.39
N LYS A 152 4.66 36.27 9.81
CA LYS A 152 5.30 34.98 9.49
C LYS A 152 5.54 34.08 10.72
N PRO A 153 6.01 34.59 11.87
CA PRO A 153 6.18 33.78 13.09
C PRO A 153 4.87 33.43 13.83
N MET A 154 3.70 33.88 13.34
CA MET A 154 2.39 33.48 13.85
C MET A 154 1.88 32.21 13.15
N VAL A 155 2.18 32.06 11.86
CA VAL A 155 1.74 30.92 11.04
C VAL A 155 2.52 29.66 11.41
N GLY A 156 1.82 28.52 11.47
CA GLY A 156 2.39 27.22 11.86
C GLY A 156 2.49 27.00 13.37
N LYS A 157 1.77 27.79 14.17
CA LYS A 157 1.75 27.72 15.63
C LYS A 157 0.34 27.64 16.19
N ASP A 158 0.22 27.14 17.41
CA ASP A 158 -1.03 26.98 18.13
C ASP A 158 -1.62 28.33 18.59
N LEU A 159 -2.93 28.43 18.45
CA LEU A 159 -3.80 29.48 18.96
C LEU A 159 -4.96 28.80 19.68
N CYS A 160 -5.39 29.34 20.82
CA CYS A 160 -6.58 28.86 21.52
C CYS A 160 -7.48 30.03 21.89
N VAL A 161 -8.76 29.95 21.51
CA VAL A 161 -9.80 30.89 21.94
C VAL A 161 -10.53 30.27 23.14
N ASN A 162 -10.54 31.01 24.24
CA ASN A 162 -11.09 30.60 25.52
C ASN A 162 -12.39 31.38 25.77
N ILE A 163 -13.52 30.68 25.79
CA ILE A 163 -14.86 31.25 26.02
C ILE A 163 -15.32 30.88 27.42
N GLU A 164 -15.57 31.87 28.25
CA GLU A 164 -16.09 31.69 29.61
C GLU A 164 -17.58 31.30 29.61
N LEU A 165 -17.93 30.28 30.41
CA LEU A 165 -19.26 29.70 30.54
C LEU A 165 -19.89 30.09 31.90
N ASP A 166 -21.22 30.12 31.98
CA ASP A 166 -21.96 30.62 33.15
C ASP A 166 -21.72 29.80 34.46
N GLY A 167 -21.13 28.61 34.35
CA GLY A 167 -20.68 27.80 35.49
C GLY A 167 -19.25 28.04 35.97
N GLY A 168 -18.52 29.00 35.38
CA GLY A 168 -17.09 29.25 35.65
C GLY A 168 -16.13 28.30 34.91
N GLY A 169 -16.66 27.37 34.11
CA GLY A 169 -15.88 26.57 33.16
C GLY A 169 -15.46 27.40 31.94
N LYS A 170 -14.52 26.88 31.15
CA LYS A 170 -14.08 27.46 29.88
C LYS A 170 -14.29 26.45 28.75
N ARG A 171 -14.88 26.90 27.65
CA ARG A 171 -14.79 26.20 26.36
C ARG A 171 -13.51 26.65 25.67
N HIS A 172 -12.70 25.69 25.25
CA HIS A 172 -11.50 25.90 24.44
C HIS A 172 -11.80 25.65 22.97
N ILE A 173 -11.27 26.48 22.08
CA ILE A 173 -11.23 26.23 20.64
C ILE A 173 -9.78 26.45 20.19
N SER A 174 -9.05 25.36 20.11
CA SER A 174 -7.61 25.28 19.82
C SER A 174 -7.33 24.82 18.39
N GLY A 175 -6.31 25.39 17.75
CA GLY A 175 -5.88 24.97 16.41
C GLY A 175 -4.60 25.66 15.94
N LEU A 176 -4.09 25.25 14.78
CA LEU A 176 -2.93 25.87 14.16
C LEU A 176 -3.34 27.08 13.32
N VAL A 177 -2.59 28.17 13.43
CA VAL A 177 -2.73 29.33 12.54
C VAL A 177 -2.13 28.99 11.18
N THR A 178 -2.97 28.81 10.15
CA THR A 178 -2.53 28.44 8.80
C THR A 178 -2.41 29.64 7.86
N ALA A 179 -3.09 30.73 8.16
CA ALA A 179 -2.92 32.02 7.49
C ALA A 179 -3.08 33.17 8.49
N ALA A 180 -2.33 34.25 8.26
CA ALA A 180 -2.41 35.48 9.04
C ALA A 180 -2.36 36.68 8.10
N ARG A 181 -3.24 37.67 8.31
CA ARG A 181 -3.25 38.95 7.57
C ARG A 181 -3.57 40.13 8.48
N VAL A 182 -3.15 41.32 8.08
CA VAL A 182 -3.67 42.57 8.64
C VAL A 182 -4.90 42.97 7.82
N VAL A 183 -6.03 43.20 8.50
CA VAL A 183 -7.29 43.62 7.86
C VAL A 183 -7.26 45.14 7.60
N GLY A 184 -6.79 45.91 8.58
CA GLY A 184 -6.66 47.36 8.47
C GLY A 184 -6.68 48.05 9.84
N HIS A 185 -6.89 49.36 9.80
CA HIS A 185 -7.14 50.18 10.98
C HIS A 185 -8.65 50.31 11.21
N GLU A 186 -9.11 50.00 12.42
CA GLU A 186 -10.49 50.21 12.85
C GLU A 186 -10.49 51.16 14.05
N GLY A 187 -10.88 52.41 13.80
CA GLY A 187 -10.79 53.50 14.77
C GLY A 187 -9.35 53.77 15.20
N ARG A 188 -9.02 53.39 16.44
CA ARG A 188 -7.66 53.51 17.03
C ARG A 188 -6.86 52.22 17.03
N SER A 189 -7.50 51.09 16.70
CA SER A 189 -6.88 49.76 16.76
C SER A 189 -6.46 49.25 15.38
N VAL A 190 -5.50 48.31 15.35
CA VAL A 190 -5.19 47.51 14.17
C VAL A 190 -5.81 46.13 14.35
N THR A 191 -6.56 45.70 13.34
CA THR A 191 -7.23 44.40 13.32
C THR A 191 -6.40 43.42 12.50
N TYR A 192 -5.96 42.34 13.16
CA TYR A 192 -5.34 41.17 12.57
C TYR A 192 -6.40 40.08 12.39
N GLU A 193 -6.28 39.29 11.34
CA GLU A 193 -7.13 38.13 11.10
C GLU A 193 -6.24 36.89 10.97
N LEU A 194 -6.50 35.90 11.82
CA LEU A 194 -5.83 34.62 11.86
C LEU A 194 -6.83 33.53 11.45
N ARG A 195 -6.48 32.74 10.44
CA ARG A 195 -7.20 31.50 10.12
C ARG A 195 -6.62 30.38 10.96
N MET A 196 -7.48 29.76 11.75
CA MET A 196 -7.19 28.63 12.62
C MET A 196 -7.85 27.36 12.03
N GLU A 197 -7.04 26.34 11.79
CA GLU A 197 -7.43 25.03 11.23
C GLU A 197 -6.76 23.91 12.06
N PRO A 198 -7.26 22.67 12.04
CA PRO A 198 -6.64 21.59 12.80
C PRO A 198 -5.25 21.24 12.28
N TRP A 199 -4.39 20.68 13.14
CA TRP A 199 -3.12 20.06 12.76
C TRP A 199 -3.22 19.08 11.57
N VAL A 200 -4.36 18.39 11.41
CA VAL A 200 -4.62 17.48 10.27
C VAL A 200 -4.54 18.20 8.92
N LYS A 201 -4.70 19.54 8.88
CA LYS A 201 -4.47 20.36 7.69
C LYS A 201 -3.05 20.19 7.13
N LEU A 202 -2.05 19.91 7.97
CA LEU A 202 -0.66 19.70 7.53
C LEU A 202 -0.53 18.55 6.52
N LEU A 203 -1.38 17.52 6.63
CA LEU A 203 -1.43 16.38 5.70
C LEU A 203 -1.92 16.76 4.29
N THR A 204 -2.47 17.96 4.10
CA THR A 204 -2.81 18.49 2.77
C THR A 204 -1.62 19.11 2.03
N HIS A 205 -0.47 19.26 2.71
CA HIS A 205 0.78 19.79 2.13
C HIS A 205 1.78 18.71 1.71
N THR A 206 1.47 17.43 1.96
CA THR A 206 2.25 16.26 1.56
C THR A 206 1.48 15.43 0.54
N SER A 207 2.19 14.68 -0.31
CA SER A 207 1.64 13.68 -1.22
C SER A 207 2.72 12.68 -1.58
N ASP A 208 2.36 11.40 -1.73
CA ASP A 208 3.32 10.33 -1.93
C ASP A 208 2.75 9.13 -2.71
N TYR A 209 3.64 8.18 -3.01
CA TYR A 209 3.30 6.85 -3.48
C TYR A 209 3.79 5.81 -2.46
N LYS A 210 2.91 5.39 -1.55
CA LYS A 210 3.21 4.41 -0.47
C LYS A 210 2.39 3.15 -0.66
N ALA A 211 3.01 1.98 -0.46
CA ALA A 211 2.34 0.69 -0.50
C ALA A 211 2.37 0.01 0.88
N PHE A 212 1.19 -0.39 1.34
CA PHE A 212 0.95 -1.00 2.64
C PHE A 212 0.62 -2.49 2.46
N GLN A 213 1.28 -3.36 3.22
CA GLN A 213 1.21 -4.82 3.08
C GLN A 213 0.87 -5.51 4.39
N ASN A 214 -0.14 -6.38 4.35
CA ASN A 214 -0.57 -7.23 5.47
C ASN A 214 -0.87 -6.41 6.74
N LYS A 215 -1.55 -5.27 6.57
CA LYS A 215 -1.95 -4.34 7.62
C LYS A 215 -3.48 -4.17 7.63
N THR A 216 -4.07 -3.96 8.79
CA THR A 216 -5.46 -3.49 8.87
C THR A 216 -5.52 -2.02 8.45
N VAL A 217 -6.73 -1.54 8.15
CA VAL A 217 -6.97 -0.11 7.90
C VAL A 217 -6.45 0.74 9.05
N VAL A 218 -6.71 0.35 10.30
CA VAL A 218 -6.28 1.08 11.50
C VAL A 218 -4.76 1.14 11.62
N ASP A 219 -4.04 0.04 11.30
CA ASP A 219 -2.56 0.04 11.30
C ASP A 219 -1.98 1.01 10.24
N ILE A 220 -2.68 1.17 9.10
CA ILE A 220 -2.32 2.12 8.04
C ILE A 220 -2.58 3.57 8.51
N LEU A 221 -3.72 3.82 9.16
CA LEU A 221 -4.01 5.13 9.74
C LEU A 221 -2.93 5.50 10.78
N ASP A 222 -2.57 4.58 11.67
CA ASP A 222 -1.52 4.78 12.68
C ASP A 222 -0.16 5.09 12.06
N GLU A 223 0.25 4.35 11.01
CA GLU A 223 1.55 4.55 10.36
C GLU A 223 1.69 5.92 9.68
N VAL A 224 0.65 6.40 9.01
CA VAL A 224 0.65 7.72 8.38
C VAL A 224 0.54 8.83 9.41
N LEU A 225 -0.31 8.68 10.43
CA LEU A 225 -0.49 9.69 11.48
C LEU A 225 0.75 9.78 12.40
N ALA A 226 1.53 8.71 12.57
CA ALA A 226 2.76 8.70 13.38
C ALA A 226 3.88 9.60 12.85
N GLU A 227 3.83 10.04 11.58
CA GLU A 227 4.75 11.06 11.05
C GLU A 227 4.50 12.46 11.66
N TYR A 228 3.37 12.66 12.35
CA TYR A 228 2.91 13.95 12.89
C TYR A 228 2.84 13.93 14.44
N PRO A 229 3.46 14.90 15.15
CA PRO A 229 3.62 14.84 16.61
C PRO A 229 2.39 15.38 17.38
N TYR A 230 1.19 14.93 17.02
CA TYR A 230 -0.08 15.43 17.58
C TYR A 230 -0.96 14.31 18.14
N PRO A 231 -1.84 14.59 19.13
CA PRO A 231 -2.64 13.56 19.77
C PRO A 231 -3.76 13.02 18.87
N VAL A 232 -3.88 11.68 18.86
CA VAL A 232 -4.94 10.91 18.21
C VAL A 232 -5.54 9.93 19.23
N GLU A 233 -6.86 9.89 19.33
CA GLU A 233 -7.60 8.93 20.14
C GLU A 233 -8.47 8.04 19.24
N LYS A 234 -8.50 6.73 19.50
CA LYS A 234 -9.28 5.76 18.73
C LYS A 234 -10.37 5.15 19.61
N ARG A 235 -11.63 5.40 19.26
CA ARG A 235 -12.84 4.89 19.90
C ARG A 235 -13.62 3.99 18.93
N LEU A 236 -12.93 2.97 18.43
CA LEU A 236 -13.43 2.02 17.44
C LEU A 236 -13.99 0.77 18.15
N VAL A 237 -15.16 0.31 17.69
CA VAL A 237 -15.89 -0.86 18.20
C VAL A 237 -15.86 -2.02 17.19
N GLU A 238 -15.77 -1.72 15.89
CA GLU A 238 -15.74 -2.69 14.80
C GLU A 238 -14.34 -3.33 14.67
N SER A 239 -14.28 -4.49 14.01
CA SER A 239 -13.03 -5.19 13.71
C SER A 239 -12.72 -5.09 12.21
N TYR A 240 -11.53 -4.61 11.88
CA TYR A 240 -11.11 -4.34 10.51
C TYR A 240 -10.22 -5.47 9.96
N PRO A 241 -10.50 -6.01 8.75
CA PRO A 241 -9.71 -7.09 8.18
C PRO A 241 -8.31 -6.63 7.77
N VAL A 242 -7.37 -7.56 7.76
CA VAL A 242 -6.00 -7.34 7.28
C VAL A 242 -6.02 -7.30 5.74
N ARG A 243 -5.62 -6.17 5.16
CA ARG A 243 -5.50 -6.00 3.70
C ARG A 243 -4.16 -6.56 3.25
N THR A 244 -4.17 -7.39 2.20
CA THR A 244 -2.93 -7.94 1.61
C THR A 244 -2.09 -6.85 0.94
N TRP A 245 -2.75 -5.86 0.35
CA TRP A 245 -2.18 -4.76 -0.41
C TRP A 245 -3.13 -3.56 -0.33
N GLN A 246 -2.60 -2.38 -0.08
CA GLN A 246 -3.32 -1.10 -0.14
C GLN A 246 -2.31 -0.03 -0.56
N VAL A 247 -2.66 0.84 -1.51
CA VAL A 247 -1.76 1.86 -2.05
C VAL A 247 -2.33 3.26 -1.81
N GLN A 248 -1.47 4.16 -1.33
CA GLN A 248 -1.61 5.61 -1.47
C GLN A 248 -1.01 5.98 -2.83
N TYR A 249 -1.82 6.45 -3.78
CA TYR A 249 -1.40 6.57 -5.17
C TYR A 249 -1.47 8.03 -5.68
N GLY A 250 -0.45 8.84 -5.37
CA GLY A 250 -0.35 10.22 -5.84
C GLY A 250 -1.46 11.14 -5.30
N GLU A 251 -2.03 10.76 -4.16
CA GLU A 251 -3.00 11.53 -3.38
C GLU A 251 -2.29 12.16 -2.17
N THR A 252 -2.89 13.15 -1.50
CA THR A 252 -2.30 13.70 -0.27
C THR A 252 -2.42 12.71 0.89
N ASP A 253 -1.64 12.87 1.96
CA ASP A 253 -1.84 12.05 3.17
C ASP A 253 -3.26 12.24 3.71
N PHE A 254 -3.80 13.46 3.61
CA PHE A 254 -5.16 13.77 4.04
C PHE A 254 -6.21 13.03 3.18
N ASP A 255 -6.11 13.14 1.86
CA ASP A 255 -7.06 12.50 0.93
C ASP A 255 -7.03 10.98 1.09
N PHE A 256 -5.84 10.39 1.28
CA PHE A 256 -5.67 8.96 1.53
C PHE A 256 -6.41 8.52 2.81
N LEU A 257 -6.13 9.16 3.94
CA LEU A 257 -6.76 8.82 5.22
C LEU A 257 -8.26 9.07 5.18
N GLN A 258 -8.69 10.21 4.65
CA GLN A 258 -10.09 10.57 4.50
C GLN A 258 -10.83 9.53 3.63
N ARG A 259 -10.23 9.11 2.52
CA ARG A 259 -10.77 8.06 1.67
C ARG A 259 -10.85 6.72 2.39
N LEU A 260 -9.80 6.26 3.08
CA LEU A 260 -9.83 4.99 3.82
C LEU A 260 -10.87 5.01 4.95
N MET A 261 -10.94 6.10 5.70
CA MET A 261 -11.93 6.30 6.76
C MET A 261 -13.36 6.22 6.19
N GLN A 262 -13.62 6.93 5.08
CA GLN A 262 -14.89 6.85 4.34
C GLN A 262 -15.16 5.46 3.76
N GLU A 263 -14.12 4.80 3.23
CA GLU A 263 -13.96 3.38 2.87
C GLU A 263 -14.67 2.46 3.86
N TRP A 264 -14.29 2.61 5.12
CA TRP A 264 -14.52 1.67 6.21
C TRP A 264 -15.50 2.17 7.30
N GLY A 265 -16.20 3.27 7.02
CA GLY A 265 -17.23 3.81 7.91
C GLY A 265 -16.70 4.51 9.16
N ILE A 266 -15.37 4.70 9.26
CA ILE A 266 -14.72 5.47 10.32
C ILE A 266 -14.97 6.95 10.05
N TYR A 267 -15.45 7.66 11.05
CA TYR A 267 -15.59 9.11 11.02
C TYR A 267 -14.81 9.73 12.17
N TRP A 268 -14.64 11.05 12.15
CA TRP A 268 -13.76 11.73 13.09
C TRP A 268 -14.19 13.16 13.42
N TRP A 269 -13.67 13.67 14.53
CA TRP A 269 -13.81 15.07 14.97
C TRP A 269 -12.63 15.46 15.88
N PHE A 270 -12.68 16.65 16.45
CA PHE A 270 -11.67 17.12 17.41
C PHE A 270 -12.26 17.33 18.80
N GLU A 271 -11.60 16.84 19.84
CA GLU A 271 -11.85 17.26 21.22
C GLU A 271 -10.79 18.32 21.59
N HIS A 272 -11.26 19.52 21.92
CA HIS A 272 -10.42 20.67 22.26
C HIS A 272 -10.09 20.72 23.75
N SER A 273 -8.84 21.03 24.06
CA SER A 273 -8.33 21.33 25.40
C SER A 273 -7.58 22.66 25.39
N GLU A 274 -7.15 23.12 26.57
CA GLU A 274 -6.27 24.29 26.69
C GLU A 274 -5.01 24.10 25.82
N ASP A 275 -4.78 25.03 24.89
CA ASP A 275 -3.66 25.08 23.92
C ASP A 275 -3.39 23.80 23.09
N SER A 276 -4.33 22.85 22.99
CA SER A 276 -4.17 21.59 22.21
C SER A 276 -5.51 21.02 21.75
N HIS A 277 -5.54 20.24 20.67
CA HIS A 277 -6.74 19.54 20.18
C HIS A 277 -6.41 18.12 19.72
N THR A 278 -7.24 17.16 20.10
CA THR A 278 -7.06 15.72 19.83
C THR A 278 -7.97 15.26 18.70
N LEU A 279 -7.41 14.59 17.68
CA LEU A 279 -8.19 13.92 16.64
C LEU A 279 -8.84 12.66 17.23
N VAL A 280 -10.16 12.58 17.26
CA VAL A 280 -10.89 11.39 17.73
C VAL A 280 -11.44 10.62 16.51
N LEU A 281 -11.07 9.36 16.38
CA LEU A 281 -11.59 8.43 15.36
C LEU A 281 -12.66 7.51 15.98
N ALA A 282 -13.82 7.36 15.34
CA ALA A 282 -14.91 6.50 15.81
C ALA A 282 -15.68 5.82 14.66
N ASP A 283 -16.42 4.77 15.02
CA ASP A 283 -17.27 3.97 14.12
C ASP A 283 -18.65 3.66 14.75
N ALA A 284 -18.98 4.24 15.91
CA ALA A 284 -20.22 3.96 16.62
C ALA A 284 -20.65 5.15 17.49
N ILE A 285 -21.96 5.37 17.60
CA ILE A 285 -22.51 6.51 18.37
C ILE A 285 -22.13 6.46 19.85
N SER A 286 -21.88 5.26 20.40
CA SER A 286 -21.37 5.04 21.76
C SER A 286 -19.97 5.62 22.03
N ALA A 287 -19.24 6.08 21.01
CA ALA A 287 -17.95 6.75 21.15
C ALA A 287 -18.08 8.24 21.56
N HIS A 288 -19.27 8.82 21.42
CA HIS A 288 -19.55 10.21 21.78
C HIS A 288 -19.86 10.35 23.28
N LYS A 289 -19.60 11.54 23.80
CA LYS A 289 -19.88 11.94 25.18
C LYS A 289 -21.03 12.93 25.17
N ALA A 290 -21.84 12.98 26.22
CA ALA A 290 -22.79 14.08 26.40
C ALA A 290 -22.03 15.41 26.63
N CYS A 291 -22.60 16.53 26.16
CA CYS A 291 -22.05 17.88 26.38
C CYS A 291 -21.86 18.12 27.89
N PRO A 292 -20.65 18.39 28.40
CA PRO A 292 -20.38 18.46 29.85
C PRO A 292 -21.26 19.47 30.60
N ASP A 293 -21.37 20.68 30.06
CA ASP A 293 -22.09 21.79 30.70
C ASP A 293 -23.55 21.94 30.23
N SER A 294 -23.99 21.14 29.25
CA SER A 294 -25.34 21.22 28.68
C SER A 294 -25.83 19.88 28.10
N PRO A 295 -25.92 18.82 28.91
CA PRO A 295 -26.45 17.52 28.46
C PRO A 295 -27.96 17.57 28.16
N LEU A 296 -28.66 18.59 28.69
CA LEU A 296 -30.08 18.85 28.52
C LEU A 296 -30.25 20.31 28.10
N VAL A 297 -30.96 20.56 26.98
CA VAL A 297 -31.17 21.92 26.45
C VAL A 297 -32.64 22.13 26.12
N GLU A 298 -33.21 23.19 26.72
CA GLU A 298 -34.59 23.60 26.44
C GLU A 298 -34.67 24.45 25.17
N TRP A 299 -35.66 24.18 24.32
CA TRP A 299 -36.11 25.14 23.31
C TRP A 299 -37.02 26.20 23.94
N HIS A 300 -36.87 27.47 23.54
CA HIS A 300 -37.80 28.56 23.85
C HIS A 300 -37.98 29.46 22.63
N GLN A 301 -39.21 29.94 22.40
CA GLN A 301 -39.45 30.94 21.36
C GLN A 301 -38.68 32.23 21.66
N GLU A 302 -38.10 32.80 20.60
CA GLU A 302 -37.27 34.00 20.61
C GLU A 302 -37.95 35.17 21.36
N GLY A 303 -37.23 35.80 22.29
CA GLY A 303 -37.70 36.94 23.09
C GLY A 303 -38.43 36.61 24.41
N LEU A 304 -38.64 35.34 24.76
CA LEU A 304 -39.35 34.96 26.01
C LEU A 304 -38.47 34.80 27.26
N LYS A 305 -37.17 34.53 27.08
CA LYS A 305 -36.14 34.49 28.14
C LYS A 305 -34.94 35.31 27.66
N LEU A 306 -34.34 36.10 28.54
CA LEU A 306 -33.03 36.73 28.30
C LEU A 306 -31.93 36.18 29.23
N ASP A 307 -32.30 35.62 30.37
CA ASP A 307 -31.37 35.32 31.48
C ASP A 307 -30.67 33.95 31.37
N LYS A 308 -30.79 33.25 30.23
CA LYS A 308 -30.20 31.93 29.98
C LYS A 308 -29.88 31.73 28.49
N GLU A 309 -28.96 30.82 28.21
CA GLU A 309 -28.77 30.23 26.88
C GLU A 309 -29.92 29.27 26.54
N PHE A 310 -30.42 29.33 25.31
CA PHE A 310 -31.43 28.40 24.80
C PHE A 310 -31.36 28.27 23.28
N ILE A 311 -32.04 27.24 22.76
CA ILE A 311 -32.26 27.08 21.34
C ILE A 311 -33.57 27.79 20.99
N HIS A 312 -33.54 28.70 20.02
CA HIS A 312 -34.72 29.45 19.57
C HIS A 312 -35.25 28.99 18.21
N THR A 313 -34.40 28.40 17.38
CA THR A 313 -34.77 27.87 16.06
C THR A 313 -34.42 26.39 15.97
N ILE A 314 -35.38 25.60 15.50
CA ILE A 314 -35.23 24.19 15.15
C ILE A 314 -35.99 23.96 13.83
N THR A 315 -35.44 23.14 12.94
CA THR A 315 -36.04 22.79 11.64
C THR A 315 -35.68 21.35 11.31
N ALA A 316 -36.63 20.43 11.51
CA ALA A 316 -36.47 19.02 11.19
C ALA A 316 -36.72 18.78 9.69
N ASN A 317 -35.80 18.06 9.05
CA ASN A 317 -35.78 17.77 7.62
C ASN A 317 -35.73 16.25 7.40
N GLU A 318 -36.67 15.75 6.59
CA GLU A 318 -36.72 14.36 6.15
C GLU A 318 -36.56 14.29 4.62
N SER A 319 -35.80 13.30 4.14
CA SER A 319 -35.47 13.16 2.73
C SER A 319 -35.54 11.71 2.22
N LEU A 320 -35.91 11.55 0.95
CA LEU A 320 -35.92 10.25 0.27
C LEU A 320 -34.49 9.71 0.14
N ARG A 321 -34.30 8.41 0.41
CA ARG A 321 -33.03 7.70 0.29
C ARG A 321 -33.21 6.35 -0.40
N THR A 322 -32.13 5.84 -0.98
CA THR A 322 -32.00 4.45 -1.46
C THR A 322 -32.35 3.48 -0.33
N GLY A 323 -32.99 2.36 -0.65
CA GLY A 323 -33.44 1.36 0.33
C GLY A 323 -32.56 0.14 0.46
N GLN A 324 -31.81 -0.17 -0.60
CA GLN A 324 -31.03 -1.38 -0.75
C GLN A 324 -29.71 -1.08 -1.47
N TRP A 325 -28.60 -1.56 -0.92
CA TRP A 325 -27.30 -1.53 -1.56
C TRP A 325 -26.84 -2.94 -1.90
N VAL A 326 -26.25 -3.11 -3.08
CA VAL A 326 -25.68 -4.38 -3.54
C VAL A 326 -24.25 -4.14 -4.02
N LEU A 327 -23.31 -4.87 -3.42
CA LEU A 327 -21.93 -5.00 -3.92
C LEU A 327 -21.72 -6.41 -4.44
N ASP A 328 -20.80 -6.57 -5.39
CA ASP A 328 -20.30 -7.88 -5.85
C ASP A 328 -18.83 -7.74 -6.30
N ASP A 329 -18.08 -8.84 -6.32
CA ASP A 329 -16.68 -8.87 -6.78
C ASP A 329 -16.28 -10.27 -7.28
N PHE A 330 -15.04 -10.44 -7.74
CA PHE A 330 -14.50 -11.70 -8.22
C PHE A 330 -13.15 -12.06 -7.58
N ASP A 331 -13.17 -13.05 -6.69
CA ASP A 331 -11.97 -13.76 -6.24
C ASP A 331 -11.60 -14.91 -7.19
N PHE A 332 -10.36 -14.88 -7.67
CA PHE A 332 -9.81 -15.92 -8.52
C PHE A 332 -9.39 -17.20 -7.77
N THR A 333 -9.21 -17.13 -6.45
CA THR A 333 -8.90 -18.33 -5.64
C THR A 333 -10.15 -19.17 -5.38
N LYS A 334 -11.32 -18.52 -5.31
CA LYS A 334 -12.65 -19.12 -5.17
C LYS A 334 -13.57 -18.73 -6.36
N PRO A 335 -13.25 -19.03 -7.63
CA PRO A 335 -13.91 -18.47 -8.83
C PRO A 335 -15.35 -18.96 -9.09
N ARG A 336 -15.94 -19.70 -8.14
CA ARG A 336 -17.34 -20.14 -8.12
C ARG A 336 -18.10 -19.62 -6.90
N SER A 337 -17.43 -18.89 -6.02
CA SER A 337 -18.07 -18.23 -4.89
C SER A 337 -18.95 -17.11 -5.42
N LEU A 338 -20.19 -17.04 -4.95
CA LEU A 338 -21.01 -15.86 -5.14
C LEU A 338 -20.60 -14.86 -4.05
N LEU A 339 -19.95 -13.78 -4.46
CA LEU A 339 -19.49 -12.71 -3.57
C LEU A 339 -20.52 -11.58 -3.44
N ALA A 340 -21.59 -11.59 -4.24
CA ALA A 340 -22.70 -10.67 -4.17
C ALA A 340 -23.29 -10.60 -2.75
N ASN A 341 -23.29 -9.38 -2.21
CA ASN A 341 -23.83 -9.04 -0.89
C ASN A 341 -24.90 -7.96 -1.04
N THR A 342 -26.00 -8.14 -0.32
CA THR A 342 -27.18 -7.26 -0.42
C THR A 342 -27.62 -6.88 0.98
N VAL A 343 -27.68 -5.58 1.26
CA VAL A 343 -28.21 -5.05 2.53
C VAL A 343 -29.35 -4.10 2.22
N ALA A 344 -30.53 -4.41 2.75
CA ALA A 344 -31.72 -3.57 2.66
C ALA A 344 -32.03 -2.95 4.03
N ASN A 345 -32.12 -1.62 4.10
CA ASN A 345 -32.51 -0.86 5.29
C ASN A 345 -33.38 0.35 4.91
N PRO A 346 -34.56 0.14 4.30
CA PRO A 346 -35.42 1.20 3.80
C PRO A 346 -35.93 2.12 4.92
N ARG A 347 -36.07 3.42 4.63
CA ARG A 347 -36.78 4.38 5.50
C ARG A 347 -38.29 4.16 5.38
N GLU A 348 -39.07 4.65 6.36
CA GLU A 348 -40.54 4.60 6.32
C GLU A 348 -41.13 5.70 5.40
N THR A 349 -40.55 5.88 4.22
CA THR A 349 -40.96 6.90 3.23
C THR A 349 -41.52 6.24 1.96
N GLY A 350 -42.29 6.99 1.18
CA GLY A 350 -42.74 6.52 -0.13
C GLY A 350 -41.55 6.24 -1.05
N HIS A 351 -41.62 5.17 -1.85
CA HIS A 351 -40.54 4.75 -2.78
C HIS A 351 -39.19 4.37 -2.12
N ALA A 352 -39.17 4.09 -0.81
CA ALA A 352 -37.94 3.77 -0.08
C ALA A 352 -37.27 2.43 -0.42
N THR A 353 -37.69 1.69 -1.46
CA THR A 353 -37.19 0.34 -1.79
C THR A 353 -36.32 0.30 -3.05
N TYR A 354 -35.87 1.44 -3.57
CA TYR A 354 -34.95 1.46 -4.72
C TYR A 354 -33.59 0.87 -4.36
N GLU A 355 -33.07 0.05 -5.26
CA GLU A 355 -31.75 -0.59 -5.19
C GLU A 355 -30.69 0.29 -5.87
N HIS A 356 -29.48 0.28 -5.31
CA HIS A 356 -28.27 0.73 -5.98
C HIS A 356 -27.25 -0.42 -6.02
N TYR A 357 -26.74 -0.71 -7.21
CA TYR A 357 -25.71 -1.72 -7.47
C TYR A 357 -24.37 -1.05 -7.79
N GLU A 358 -23.29 -1.55 -7.20
CA GLU A 358 -21.93 -1.03 -7.35
C GLU A 358 -20.95 -2.20 -7.60
N TRP A 359 -20.03 -2.01 -8.56
CA TRP A 359 -19.00 -2.97 -8.94
C TRP A 359 -17.73 -2.20 -9.40
N PRO A 360 -16.51 -2.62 -8.99
CA PRO A 360 -16.21 -3.71 -8.06
C PRO A 360 -16.59 -3.36 -6.60
N GLY A 361 -16.57 -4.34 -5.71
CA GLY A 361 -16.85 -4.19 -4.29
C GLY A 361 -15.61 -3.92 -3.43
N ASP A 362 -14.40 -4.16 -3.97
CA ASP A 362 -13.10 -4.08 -3.29
C ASP A 362 -12.96 -5.06 -2.11
N TYR A 363 -13.45 -6.30 -2.25
CA TYR A 363 -13.31 -7.37 -1.25
C TYR A 363 -13.16 -8.77 -1.86
N PHE A 364 -12.57 -9.69 -1.09
CA PHE A 364 -12.37 -11.09 -1.50
C PHE A 364 -12.96 -12.12 -0.54
N ASP A 365 -13.38 -11.69 0.66
CA ASP A 365 -14.17 -12.51 1.56
C ASP A 365 -15.62 -12.01 1.66
N LYS A 366 -16.55 -12.93 1.89
CA LYS A 366 -17.97 -12.57 1.97
C LYS A 366 -18.27 -11.71 3.19
N SER A 367 -17.65 -12.01 4.34
CA SER A 367 -17.88 -11.26 5.59
C SER A 367 -17.43 -9.80 5.50
N GLU A 368 -16.30 -9.56 4.82
CA GLU A 368 -15.79 -8.24 4.45
C GLU A 368 -16.79 -7.49 3.55
N GLY A 369 -17.32 -8.14 2.52
CA GLY A 369 -18.34 -7.57 1.66
C GLY A 369 -19.68 -7.29 2.35
N GLU A 370 -20.11 -8.12 3.30
CA GLU A 370 -21.29 -7.87 4.14
C GLU A 370 -21.09 -6.61 5.00
N MET A 371 -19.91 -6.44 5.60
CA MET A 371 -19.52 -5.24 6.36
C MET A 371 -19.53 -3.97 5.48
N LEU A 372 -18.86 -4.01 4.32
CA LEU A 372 -18.78 -2.87 3.41
C LEU A 372 -20.16 -2.49 2.84
N THR A 373 -20.97 -3.48 2.44
CA THR A 373 -22.34 -3.23 1.93
C THR A 373 -23.23 -2.63 3.00
N ARG A 374 -23.10 -3.09 4.26
CA ARG A 374 -23.80 -2.48 5.41
C ARG A 374 -23.37 -1.04 5.64
N ILE A 375 -22.07 -0.75 5.65
CA ILE A 375 -21.53 0.61 5.81
C ILE A 375 -22.04 1.53 4.69
N ARG A 376 -22.09 1.06 3.43
CA ARG A 376 -22.69 1.84 2.32
C ARG A 376 -24.16 2.14 2.56
N MET A 377 -24.94 1.13 2.97
CA MET A 377 -26.37 1.28 3.22
C MET A 377 -26.67 2.21 4.41
N GLU A 378 -25.93 2.08 5.51
CA GLU A 378 -25.97 2.98 6.67
C GLU A 378 -25.60 4.42 6.27
N ALA A 379 -24.53 4.60 5.48
CA ALA A 379 -24.13 5.92 4.96
C ALA A 379 -25.21 6.54 4.08
N GLN A 380 -25.81 5.80 3.15
CA GLN A 380 -26.89 6.34 2.32
C GLN A 380 -28.17 6.62 3.10
N ARG A 381 -28.46 5.84 4.15
CA ARG A 381 -29.60 6.07 5.04
C ARG A 381 -29.40 7.31 5.92
N SER A 382 -28.20 7.53 6.47
CA SER A 382 -27.96 8.50 7.56
C SER A 382 -28.47 9.92 7.25
N PRO A 383 -28.17 10.56 6.09
CA PRO A 383 -28.66 11.91 5.77
C PRO A 383 -30.16 11.97 5.43
N GLY A 384 -30.89 10.84 5.56
CA GLY A 384 -32.35 10.78 5.50
C GLY A 384 -33.02 11.70 6.50
N SER A 385 -32.52 11.72 7.74
CA SER A 385 -32.99 12.59 8.84
C SER A 385 -31.91 13.57 9.28
N ARG A 386 -32.24 14.87 9.31
CA ARG A 386 -31.40 15.94 9.85
C ARG A 386 -32.25 16.99 10.54
N VAL A 387 -31.74 17.58 11.60
CA VAL A 387 -32.38 18.73 12.25
C VAL A 387 -31.40 19.89 12.27
N LEU A 388 -31.76 21.01 11.65
CA LEU A 388 -31.01 22.26 11.75
C LEU A 388 -31.49 23.04 12.96
N GLY A 389 -30.59 23.75 13.64
CA GLY A 389 -30.95 24.60 14.77
C GLY A 389 -30.12 25.86 14.90
N GLY A 390 -30.61 26.77 15.75
CA GLY A 390 -30.01 28.06 16.04
C GLY A 390 -30.34 28.51 17.46
N GLY A 391 -29.33 29.03 18.16
CA GLY A 391 -29.43 29.49 19.54
C GLY A 391 -28.33 30.46 19.93
N ASN A 392 -28.47 31.09 21.10
CA ASN A 392 -27.44 31.88 21.76
C ASN A 392 -26.59 31.00 22.70
N ILE A 393 -26.29 29.77 22.29
CA ILE A 393 -25.72 28.72 23.14
C ILE A 393 -24.21 28.51 22.89
N ARG A 394 -23.39 28.69 23.92
CA ARG A 394 -21.91 28.61 23.87
C ARG A 394 -21.38 27.20 24.12
N THR A 395 -22.15 26.38 24.83
CA THR A 395 -21.74 25.07 25.35
C THR A 395 -21.78 23.93 24.32
N LEU A 396 -22.54 24.07 23.22
CA LEU A 396 -22.68 23.01 22.21
C LEU A 396 -21.43 22.90 21.32
N MET A 397 -20.90 21.69 21.21
CA MET A 397 -19.66 21.35 20.51
C MET A 397 -19.87 20.16 19.58
N THR A 398 -19.22 20.16 18.42
CA THR A 398 -19.32 19.08 17.44
C THR A 398 -18.75 17.78 18.00
N GLY A 399 -19.40 16.65 17.72
CA GLY A 399 -18.99 15.34 18.26
C GLY A 399 -19.43 15.06 19.70
N TYR A 400 -20.28 15.89 20.30
CA TYR A 400 -20.96 15.61 21.56
C TYR A 400 -22.46 15.34 21.35
N THR A 401 -23.10 14.65 22.30
CA THR A 401 -24.56 14.48 22.34
C THR A 401 -25.24 15.42 23.34
N PHE A 402 -26.51 15.74 23.12
CA PHE A 402 -27.38 16.38 24.12
C PHE A 402 -28.83 15.98 23.89
N THR A 403 -29.68 16.14 24.92
CA THR A 403 -31.12 15.92 24.82
C THR A 403 -31.85 17.25 24.64
N LEU A 404 -32.65 17.35 23.58
CA LEU A 404 -33.52 18.50 23.30
C LEU A 404 -34.87 18.32 24.01
N GLU A 405 -35.31 19.33 24.76
CA GLU A 405 -36.62 19.36 25.42
C GLU A 405 -37.43 20.62 25.07
N ASN A 406 -38.71 20.62 25.43
CA ASN A 406 -39.65 21.73 25.32
C ASN A 406 -39.96 22.23 23.89
N TYR A 407 -39.61 21.48 22.84
CA TYR A 407 -40.05 21.78 21.47
C TYR A 407 -41.52 21.35 21.24
N PRO A 408 -42.35 22.13 20.52
CA PRO A 408 -43.78 21.83 20.36
C PRO A 408 -44.12 20.49 19.68
N THR A 409 -43.24 19.99 18.80
CA THR A 409 -43.40 18.69 18.14
C THR A 409 -42.72 17.60 18.96
N ALA A 410 -43.51 16.69 19.55
CA ALA A 410 -43.03 15.67 20.49
C ALA A 410 -41.88 14.80 19.93
N GLU A 411 -41.95 14.39 18.66
CA GLU A 411 -40.94 13.54 17.99
C GLU A 411 -39.55 14.19 17.88
N VAL A 412 -39.49 15.52 17.94
CA VAL A 412 -38.24 16.30 17.89
C VAL A 412 -37.58 16.40 19.27
N ASN A 413 -38.29 16.10 20.36
CA ASN A 413 -37.69 16.05 21.70
C ASN A 413 -37.02 14.68 21.92
N GLN A 414 -35.72 14.59 21.62
CA GLN A 414 -34.90 13.39 21.77
C GLN A 414 -33.42 13.74 21.92
N GLU A 415 -32.58 12.73 22.09
CA GLU A 415 -31.12 12.89 22.05
C GLU A 415 -30.62 13.05 20.61
N TYR A 416 -29.71 14.00 20.44
CA TYR A 416 -29.04 14.31 19.18
C TYR A 416 -27.53 14.30 19.34
N LEU A 417 -26.84 13.84 18.29
CA LEU A 417 -25.42 14.08 18.04
C LEU A 417 -25.26 15.41 17.29
N LEU A 418 -24.37 16.28 17.77
CA LEU A 418 -23.96 17.49 17.07
C LEU A 418 -23.04 17.14 15.89
N MET A 419 -23.62 17.19 14.69
CA MET A 419 -22.97 16.90 13.40
C MET A 419 -22.10 18.06 12.93
N GLN A 420 -22.61 19.29 13.10
CA GLN A 420 -21.95 20.53 12.72
C GLN A 420 -22.24 21.60 13.74
N THR A 421 -21.25 22.44 14.04
CA THR A 421 -21.41 23.66 14.84
C THR A 421 -20.74 24.83 14.11
N LEU A 422 -21.54 25.81 13.71
CA LEU A 422 -21.09 27.11 13.23
C LEU A 422 -21.24 28.12 14.37
N LEU A 423 -20.14 28.72 14.81
CA LEU A 423 -20.10 29.64 15.95
C LEU A 423 -19.63 31.02 15.49
N PHE A 424 -20.50 32.00 15.67
CA PHE A 424 -20.17 33.41 15.53
C PHE A 424 -20.11 34.07 16.91
N VAL A 425 -18.99 34.77 17.18
CA VAL A 425 -18.77 35.54 18.41
C VAL A 425 -18.25 36.92 18.02
N GLN A 426 -18.83 37.98 18.58
CA GLN A 426 -18.37 39.35 18.34
C GLN A 426 -18.35 40.16 19.63
N ASP A 427 -17.23 40.85 19.89
CA ASP A 427 -17.13 41.88 20.94
C ASP A 427 -17.85 43.16 20.48
N ASN A 428 -18.86 43.59 21.23
CA ASN A 428 -19.57 44.85 20.96
C ASN A 428 -18.95 46.07 21.67
N ALA A 429 -17.89 45.91 22.47
CA ALA A 429 -17.23 47.01 23.17
C ALA A 429 -16.50 47.93 22.17
N GLN A 430 -17.12 49.08 21.86
CA GLN A 430 -16.61 50.05 20.88
C GLN A 430 -15.40 50.86 21.38
N HIS A 431 -15.12 50.90 22.69
CA HIS A 431 -14.03 51.66 23.30
C HIS A 431 -13.54 50.98 24.59
N SER A 432 -12.24 51.05 24.89
CA SER A 432 -11.71 50.64 26.20
C SER A 432 -12.36 51.42 27.36
N GLY A 433 -13.02 50.71 28.27
CA GLY A 433 -13.63 51.29 29.49
C GLY A 433 -15.15 51.11 29.62
N GLN A 434 -15.80 50.44 28.68
CA GLN A 434 -17.11 49.79 28.91
C GLN A 434 -16.89 48.31 29.23
N ASP A 435 -17.81 47.71 29.98
CA ASP A 435 -17.82 46.25 30.22
C ASP A 435 -17.92 45.52 28.86
N GLN A 436 -17.09 44.50 28.66
CA GLN A 436 -17.12 43.73 27.41
C GLN A 436 -18.44 42.98 27.30
N HIS A 437 -19.14 43.16 26.18
CA HIS A 437 -20.40 42.51 25.90
C HIS A 437 -20.32 41.76 24.58
N PHE A 438 -20.27 40.43 24.65
CA PHE A 438 -20.13 39.58 23.49
C PHE A 438 -21.50 39.12 22.97
N THR A 439 -21.71 39.24 21.66
CA THR A 439 -22.82 38.57 20.99
C THR A 439 -22.37 37.18 20.56
N PHE A 440 -23.13 36.16 20.95
CA PHE A 440 -22.94 34.77 20.53
C PHE A 440 -24.11 34.34 19.65
N SER A 441 -23.80 33.74 18.50
CA SER A 441 -24.79 33.09 17.64
C SER A 441 -24.25 31.75 17.18
N THR A 442 -24.95 30.68 17.54
CA THR A 442 -24.55 29.32 17.23
C THR A 442 -25.61 28.70 16.35
N ARG A 443 -25.22 28.24 15.15
CA ARG A 443 -26.04 27.41 14.27
C ARG A 443 -25.46 26.01 14.24
N PHE A 444 -26.30 24.99 14.14
CA PHE A 444 -25.83 23.62 14.20
C PHE A 444 -26.70 22.67 13.37
N GLU A 445 -26.09 21.59 12.94
CA GLU A 445 -26.77 20.43 12.35
C GLU A 445 -26.74 19.29 13.36
N LEU A 446 -27.88 18.60 13.49
CA LEU A 446 -28.09 17.51 14.42
C LEU A 446 -28.44 16.22 13.68
N HIS A 447 -27.93 15.10 14.20
CA HIS A 447 -28.31 13.75 13.81
C HIS A 447 -28.97 13.02 14.98
N PRO A 448 -30.18 12.43 14.84
CA PRO A 448 -30.80 11.68 15.92
C PRO A 448 -29.94 10.48 16.33
N THR A 449 -29.67 10.27 17.62
CA THR A 449 -28.80 9.16 18.08
C THR A 449 -29.37 7.76 17.84
N ARG A 450 -30.64 7.68 17.43
CA ARG A 450 -31.34 6.45 17.01
C ARG A 450 -30.99 5.96 15.60
N GLU A 451 -30.50 6.84 14.73
CA GLU A 451 -30.06 6.48 13.38
C GLU A 451 -28.53 6.29 13.39
N VAL A 452 -28.01 5.34 12.63
CA VAL A 452 -26.55 5.09 12.59
C VAL A 452 -25.87 6.18 11.76
N PHE A 453 -24.82 6.80 12.30
CA PHE A 453 -23.95 7.69 11.52
C PHE A 453 -22.85 6.91 10.80
N ARG A 454 -22.68 7.22 9.51
CA ARG A 454 -21.54 6.83 8.67
C ARG A 454 -21.17 7.99 7.75
N PRO A 455 -19.88 8.21 7.47
CA PRO A 455 -19.43 9.27 6.58
C PRO A 455 -19.82 8.97 5.11
N GLN A 456 -20.05 10.03 4.32
CA GLN A 456 -20.18 9.88 2.87
C GLN A 456 -18.80 9.69 2.22
N ARG A 457 -18.74 8.94 1.11
CA ARG A 457 -17.57 8.98 0.21
C ARG A 457 -17.57 10.32 -0.54
N THR A 458 -16.78 11.28 -0.05
CA THR A 458 -16.55 12.57 -0.73
C THR A 458 -15.22 12.58 -1.49
N VAL A 459 -14.24 11.77 -1.06
CA VAL A 459 -12.97 11.58 -1.76
C VAL A 459 -13.09 10.39 -2.72
N SER A 460 -12.70 10.59 -3.98
CA SER A 460 -12.70 9.54 -5.00
C SER A 460 -11.38 8.76 -4.98
N LYS A 461 -11.45 7.43 -5.11
CA LYS A 461 -10.24 6.57 -5.22
C LYS A 461 -9.37 7.00 -6.41
N PRO A 462 -8.05 7.20 -6.24
CA PRO A 462 -7.19 7.51 -7.37
C PRO A 462 -7.10 6.31 -8.31
N HIS A 463 -7.13 6.57 -9.61
CA HIS A 463 -7.04 5.55 -10.64
C HIS A 463 -5.77 5.73 -11.47
N THR A 464 -5.10 4.62 -11.77
CA THR A 464 -4.01 4.58 -12.74
C THR A 464 -4.52 4.88 -14.15
N LYS A 465 -3.64 5.38 -15.02
CA LYS A 465 -3.98 5.83 -16.39
C LYS A 465 -3.43 4.90 -17.48
N GLY A 466 -2.96 3.71 -17.10
CA GLY A 466 -2.38 2.71 -17.99
C GLY A 466 -1.26 1.90 -17.31
N PRO A 467 -0.68 0.93 -18.05
CA PRO A 467 0.33 0.02 -17.51
C PRO A 467 1.63 0.72 -17.11
N GLN A 468 2.36 0.11 -16.17
CA GLN A 468 3.60 0.61 -15.59
C GLN A 468 4.68 -0.48 -15.60
N SER A 469 5.94 -0.11 -15.85
CA SER A 469 7.06 -1.05 -15.68
C SER A 469 7.34 -1.29 -14.19
N ALA A 470 7.59 -2.55 -13.84
CA ALA A 470 8.07 -2.98 -12.53
C ALA A 470 9.15 -4.05 -12.71
N ILE A 471 10.04 -4.20 -11.73
CA ILE A 471 11.10 -5.23 -11.73
C ILE A 471 10.65 -6.39 -10.84
N VAL A 472 10.78 -7.63 -11.31
CA VAL A 472 10.42 -8.83 -10.54
C VAL A 472 11.40 -9.04 -9.38
N THR A 473 10.87 -9.26 -8.17
CA THR A 473 11.66 -9.42 -6.93
C THR A 473 11.42 -10.76 -6.25
N GLY A 474 12.31 -11.11 -5.32
CA GLY A 474 12.21 -12.33 -4.51
C GLY A 474 13.42 -12.49 -3.59
N PRO A 475 13.54 -13.63 -2.89
CA PRO A 475 14.58 -13.83 -1.90
C PRO A 475 15.99 -13.86 -2.50
N ALA A 476 16.96 -13.32 -1.76
CA ALA A 476 18.36 -13.31 -2.15
C ALA A 476 18.88 -14.73 -2.49
N GLY A 477 19.61 -14.84 -3.61
CA GLY A 477 20.16 -16.11 -4.08
C GLY A 477 19.19 -17.02 -4.85
N GLN A 478 17.93 -16.60 -5.05
CA GLN A 478 16.99 -17.29 -5.95
C GLN A 478 16.93 -16.59 -7.32
N GLU A 479 16.62 -17.36 -8.37
CA GLU A 479 16.39 -16.84 -9.73
C GLU A 479 14.89 -16.76 -10.07
N ILE A 480 14.06 -17.57 -9.41
CA ILE A 480 12.61 -17.65 -9.63
C ILE A 480 11.92 -17.70 -8.27
N TRP A 481 10.95 -16.81 -8.06
CA TRP A 481 10.09 -16.80 -6.86
C TRP A 481 8.63 -16.73 -7.28
N THR A 482 7.90 -17.82 -7.06
CA THR A 482 6.51 -18.00 -7.51
C THR A 482 5.68 -18.83 -6.56
N ASP A 483 4.37 -18.59 -6.55
CA ASP A 483 3.40 -19.40 -5.81
C ASP A 483 2.68 -20.45 -6.69
N GLN A 484 1.73 -21.17 -6.08
CA GLN A 484 0.91 -22.21 -6.72
C GLN A 484 0.04 -21.75 -7.90
N TYR A 485 -0.13 -20.42 -8.07
CA TYR A 485 -0.91 -19.82 -9.16
C TYR A 485 -0.03 -19.21 -10.25
N GLY A 486 1.30 -19.36 -10.17
CA GLY A 486 2.24 -18.72 -11.10
C GLY A 486 2.38 -17.21 -10.88
N ARG A 487 2.04 -16.71 -9.68
CA ARG A 487 2.18 -15.29 -9.33
C ARG A 487 3.64 -14.98 -8.96
N VAL A 488 4.08 -13.77 -9.25
CA VAL A 488 5.38 -13.25 -8.82
C VAL A 488 5.21 -12.00 -7.95
N LYS A 489 6.30 -11.55 -7.34
CA LYS A 489 6.38 -10.24 -6.67
C LYS A 489 7.22 -9.29 -7.52
N VAL A 490 7.02 -7.99 -7.32
CA VAL A 490 7.72 -6.92 -8.05
C VAL A 490 8.06 -5.76 -7.12
N GLN A 491 8.90 -4.84 -7.58
CA GLN A 491 8.97 -3.47 -7.08
C GLN A 491 8.65 -2.50 -8.22
N PHE A 492 7.77 -1.54 -7.95
CA PHE A 492 7.42 -0.48 -8.88
C PHE A 492 8.47 0.63 -8.86
N GLY A 493 8.68 1.32 -9.98
CA GLY A 493 9.66 2.41 -10.06
C GLY A 493 9.36 3.63 -9.17
N TRP A 494 8.11 3.77 -8.69
CA TRP A 494 7.71 4.79 -7.72
C TRP A 494 7.84 4.33 -6.26
N ASP A 495 8.00 3.04 -5.99
CA ASP A 495 8.17 2.53 -4.63
C ASP A 495 9.59 2.79 -4.14
N ARG A 496 9.73 3.91 -3.42
CA ARG A 496 10.97 4.35 -2.78
C ARG A 496 11.27 3.68 -1.44
N TYR A 497 10.36 2.85 -0.92
CA TYR A 497 10.45 2.19 0.38
C TYR A 497 10.82 0.70 0.27
N GLY A 498 10.47 0.06 -0.85
CA GLY A 498 10.86 -1.30 -1.19
C GLY A 498 12.37 -1.52 -1.31
N LYS A 499 12.81 -2.74 -1.00
CA LYS A 499 14.23 -3.13 -0.86
C LYS A 499 14.72 -4.10 -1.94
N MET A 500 13.96 -4.26 -3.03
CA MET A 500 14.17 -5.24 -4.11
C MET A 500 14.20 -6.70 -3.60
N ASP A 501 13.35 -7.01 -2.62
CA ASP A 501 13.28 -8.28 -1.90
C ASP A 501 11.91 -8.97 -2.04
N GLU A 502 11.73 -10.10 -1.35
CA GLU A 502 10.46 -10.84 -1.30
C GLU A 502 9.32 -10.12 -0.57
N ASN A 503 9.55 -8.92 -0.02
CA ASN A 503 8.57 -8.10 0.69
C ASN A 503 8.20 -6.83 -0.10
N SER A 504 8.68 -6.68 -1.35
CA SER A 504 8.45 -5.46 -2.13
C SER A 504 7.01 -5.32 -2.66
N SER A 505 6.29 -6.43 -2.91
CA SER A 505 4.86 -6.38 -3.24
C SER A 505 4.04 -7.55 -2.71
N CYS A 506 2.72 -7.42 -2.85
CA CYS A 506 1.80 -8.56 -2.85
C CYS A 506 2.07 -9.52 -4.03
N TRP A 507 1.41 -10.67 -4.05
CA TRP A 507 1.52 -11.66 -5.13
C TRP A 507 0.68 -11.26 -6.35
N ILE A 508 1.33 -10.90 -7.45
CA ILE A 508 0.71 -10.38 -8.68
C ILE A 508 0.54 -11.49 -9.71
N ARG A 509 -0.65 -11.60 -10.30
CA ARG A 509 -0.95 -12.59 -11.35
C ARG A 509 -0.28 -12.22 -12.68
N VAL A 510 0.21 -13.24 -13.38
CA VAL A 510 0.91 -13.09 -14.66
C VAL A 510 0.02 -13.55 -15.81
N SER A 511 -0.23 -12.65 -16.76
CA SER A 511 -0.88 -12.97 -18.03
C SER A 511 -0.04 -13.99 -18.80
N CYS A 512 -0.70 -15.03 -19.29
CA CYS A 512 -0.09 -16.12 -20.04
C CYS A 512 -0.71 -16.19 -21.44
N PRO A 513 0.07 -16.48 -22.51
CA PRO A 513 -0.45 -16.50 -23.89
C PRO A 513 -1.62 -17.46 -24.10
N TRP A 514 -1.69 -18.54 -23.30
CA TRP A 514 -2.80 -19.49 -23.30
C TRP A 514 -2.97 -20.09 -21.90
N ALA A 515 -4.15 -19.94 -21.30
CA ALA A 515 -4.47 -20.53 -20.00
C ALA A 515 -5.79 -21.30 -20.06
N GLY A 516 -5.78 -22.55 -19.60
CA GLY A 516 -6.94 -23.44 -19.56
C GLY A 516 -6.96 -24.32 -18.31
N LYS A 517 -8.00 -25.13 -18.16
CA LYS A 517 -8.18 -26.01 -16.98
C LYS A 517 -7.23 -27.20 -17.04
N GLY A 518 -5.99 -27.02 -16.58
CA GLY A 518 -4.95 -28.05 -16.57
C GLY A 518 -4.15 -28.15 -17.89
N PHE A 519 -4.21 -27.14 -18.74
CA PHE A 519 -3.46 -27.03 -19.99
C PHE A 519 -3.19 -25.56 -20.34
N GLY A 520 -2.22 -25.29 -21.21
CA GLY A 520 -1.87 -23.95 -21.66
C GLY A 520 -0.36 -23.76 -21.83
N MET A 521 0.07 -22.51 -21.89
CA MET A 521 1.47 -22.09 -21.92
C MET A 521 1.81 -21.38 -20.60
N ILE A 522 2.92 -21.76 -19.97
CA ILE A 522 3.42 -21.12 -18.75
C ILE A 522 4.89 -20.77 -18.91
N GLN A 523 5.22 -19.51 -18.61
CA GLN A 523 6.58 -19.01 -18.53
C GLN A 523 6.60 -18.01 -17.37
N ILE A 524 7.20 -18.37 -16.24
CA ILE A 524 7.24 -17.51 -15.06
C ILE A 524 8.32 -16.42 -15.24
N PRO A 525 8.03 -15.14 -14.95
CA PRO A 525 9.05 -14.08 -14.89
C PRO A 525 10.14 -14.43 -13.86
N ARG A 526 11.41 -14.19 -14.21
CA ARG A 526 12.55 -14.38 -13.30
C ARG A 526 12.87 -13.11 -12.54
N ILE A 527 13.49 -13.24 -11.37
CA ILE A 527 13.93 -12.10 -10.55
C ILE A 527 14.89 -11.22 -11.38
N GLY A 528 14.72 -9.91 -11.30
CA GLY A 528 15.45 -8.91 -12.10
C GLY A 528 14.87 -8.65 -13.51
N GLN A 529 13.87 -9.40 -13.98
CA GLN A 529 13.22 -9.11 -15.27
C GLN A 529 12.21 -7.96 -15.16
N GLU A 530 12.11 -7.17 -16.22
CA GLU A 530 11.08 -6.12 -16.34
C GLU A 530 9.73 -6.70 -16.81
N VAL A 531 8.67 -6.30 -16.12
CA VAL A 531 7.29 -6.67 -16.41
C VAL A 531 6.41 -5.43 -16.54
N LEU A 532 5.43 -5.49 -17.43
CA LEU A 532 4.40 -4.47 -17.56
C LEU A 532 3.21 -4.87 -16.68
N VAL A 533 2.93 -4.06 -15.67
CA VAL A 533 1.84 -4.21 -14.71
C VAL A 533 0.70 -3.26 -15.09
N ASP A 534 -0.46 -3.81 -15.39
CA ASP A 534 -1.72 -3.08 -15.50
C ASP A 534 -2.54 -3.25 -14.21
N PHE A 535 -3.64 -2.51 -14.08
CA PHE A 535 -4.43 -2.44 -12.85
C PHE A 535 -5.90 -2.68 -13.18
N LYS A 536 -6.56 -3.65 -12.52
CA LYS A 536 -7.96 -3.97 -12.82
C LYS A 536 -8.84 -2.74 -12.59
N ASN A 537 -9.67 -2.39 -13.57
CA ASN A 537 -10.51 -1.18 -13.54
C ASN A 537 -9.72 0.13 -13.33
N GLY A 538 -8.38 0.11 -13.43
CA GLY A 538 -7.49 1.22 -13.08
C GLY A 538 -7.08 1.28 -11.60
N ASP A 539 -7.56 0.38 -10.73
CA ASP A 539 -7.33 0.42 -9.28
C ASP A 539 -5.89 0.05 -8.87
N PRO A 540 -5.11 0.98 -8.25
CA PRO A 540 -3.77 0.73 -7.71
C PRO A 540 -3.66 -0.50 -6.78
N ASP A 541 -4.75 -0.88 -6.11
CA ASP A 541 -4.78 -2.03 -5.20
C ASP A 541 -4.87 -3.38 -5.94
N LEU A 542 -5.17 -3.39 -7.24
CA LEU A 542 -5.47 -4.60 -8.02
C LEU A 542 -4.52 -4.82 -9.22
N PRO A 543 -3.19 -4.92 -9.00
CA PRO A 543 -2.22 -5.12 -10.07
C PRO A 543 -2.34 -6.49 -10.76
N ILE A 544 -2.00 -6.52 -12.05
CA ILE A 544 -1.88 -7.71 -12.89
C ILE A 544 -0.78 -7.50 -13.93
N ILE A 545 0.17 -8.43 -14.04
CA ILE A 545 1.21 -8.39 -15.06
C ILE A 545 0.59 -8.78 -16.40
N VAL A 546 0.61 -7.88 -17.38
CA VAL A 546 0.02 -8.06 -18.72
C VAL A 546 1.06 -8.34 -19.80
N GLY A 547 2.32 -7.96 -19.58
CA GLY A 547 3.38 -8.07 -20.58
C GLY A 547 4.79 -8.08 -19.99
N ARG A 548 5.79 -8.13 -20.87
CA ARG A 548 7.22 -8.09 -20.56
C ARG A 548 7.96 -7.26 -21.59
N THR A 549 9.05 -6.67 -21.17
CA THR A 549 9.92 -5.83 -21.99
C THR A 549 11.36 -6.27 -21.81
N TYR A 550 12.13 -6.23 -22.89
CA TYR A 550 13.59 -6.31 -22.82
C TYR A 550 14.14 -4.91 -22.56
N ASN A 551 15.22 -4.82 -21.79
CA ASN A 551 15.91 -3.58 -21.48
C ASN A 551 17.44 -3.78 -21.55
N GLN A 552 18.23 -2.81 -21.08
CA GLN A 552 19.69 -2.87 -21.21
C GLN A 552 20.34 -4.02 -20.41
N ASP A 553 19.76 -4.37 -19.26
CA ASP A 553 20.24 -5.48 -18.41
C ASP A 553 19.67 -6.83 -18.88
N THR A 554 18.48 -6.81 -19.46
CA THR A 554 17.79 -7.98 -20.04
C THR A 554 17.66 -7.81 -21.55
N MET A 555 18.78 -7.92 -22.26
CA MET A 555 18.80 -7.81 -23.73
C MET A 555 18.09 -8.99 -24.42
N PRO A 556 17.53 -8.80 -25.63
CA PRO A 556 16.98 -9.89 -26.44
C PRO A 556 18.00 -11.01 -26.71
N PRO A 557 17.57 -12.29 -26.85
CA PRO A 557 18.46 -13.44 -26.95
C PRO A 557 19.23 -13.55 -28.29
N TRP A 558 18.89 -12.73 -29.29
CA TRP A 558 19.57 -12.69 -30.58
C TRP A 558 20.16 -11.29 -30.82
N GLY A 559 21.26 -11.24 -31.59
CA GLY A 559 22.01 -10.02 -31.88
C GLY A 559 21.25 -9.03 -32.77
N LEU A 560 20.24 -8.36 -32.22
CA LEU A 560 19.50 -7.30 -32.89
C LEU A 560 20.34 -6.01 -33.01
N PRO A 561 20.18 -5.23 -34.10
CA PRO A 561 19.24 -5.43 -35.20
C PRO A 561 19.71 -6.42 -36.28
N GLY A 562 20.92 -6.98 -36.18
CA GLY A 562 21.49 -7.86 -37.21
C GLY A 562 20.69 -9.15 -37.44
N ALA A 563 20.07 -9.70 -36.40
CA ALA A 563 19.25 -10.90 -36.42
C ALA A 563 17.73 -10.61 -36.56
N ALA A 564 17.33 -9.53 -37.24
CA ALA A 564 15.92 -9.10 -37.33
C ALA A 564 14.97 -10.10 -38.03
N THR A 565 15.50 -11.09 -38.75
CA THR A 565 14.74 -12.20 -39.38
C THR A 565 14.62 -13.44 -38.49
N GLN A 566 15.15 -13.42 -37.26
CA GLN A 566 15.05 -14.53 -36.31
C GLN A 566 13.89 -14.33 -35.33
N SER A 567 13.12 -15.39 -35.10
CA SER A 567 12.01 -15.43 -34.16
C SER A 567 11.91 -16.78 -33.44
N GLY A 568 11.07 -16.88 -32.40
CA GLY A 568 10.84 -18.13 -31.65
C GLY A 568 11.06 -18.01 -30.14
N ILE A 569 11.49 -19.09 -29.51
CA ILE A 569 11.62 -19.25 -28.05
C ILE A 569 13.07 -19.66 -27.72
N TYR A 570 13.69 -18.94 -26.78
CA TYR A 570 14.97 -19.29 -26.19
C TYR A 570 14.81 -19.31 -24.66
N SER A 571 15.09 -20.46 -24.04
CA SER A 571 15.06 -20.63 -22.58
C SER A 571 16.48 -20.61 -22.02
N HIS A 572 16.63 -20.46 -20.69
CA HIS A 572 17.93 -20.49 -20.03
C HIS A 572 17.90 -21.45 -18.85
N THR A 573 18.90 -22.32 -18.73
CA THR A 573 19.06 -23.23 -17.59
C THR A 573 19.28 -22.43 -16.32
N ILE A 574 18.58 -22.78 -15.22
CA ILE A 574 18.72 -22.10 -13.93
C ILE A 574 20.13 -22.35 -13.40
N GLY A 575 20.86 -21.27 -13.09
CA GLY A 575 22.28 -21.34 -12.73
C GLY A 575 23.23 -21.87 -13.83
N GLY A 576 22.76 -21.97 -15.08
CA GLY A 576 23.60 -22.29 -16.23
C GLY A 576 24.42 -21.10 -16.73
N GLY A 577 25.35 -21.35 -17.66
CA GLY A 577 26.00 -20.29 -18.44
C GLY A 577 25.14 -19.80 -19.62
N PRO A 578 25.53 -18.71 -20.30
CA PRO A 578 24.72 -18.03 -21.32
C PRO A 578 24.26 -18.89 -22.50
N THR A 579 24.92 -20.02 -22.75
CA THR A 579 24.63 -20.95 -23.86
C THR A 579 23.80 -22.16 -23.44
N ASN A 580 23.55 -22.36 -22.14
CA ASN A 580 22.84 -23.55 -21.63
C ASN A 580 21.32 -23.33 -21.74
N ALA A 581 20.70 -23.87 -22.78
CA ALA A 581 19.38 -23.44 -23.24
C ALA A 581 18.62 -24.56 -23.97
N ASN A 582 17.29 -24.55 -23.88
CA ASN A 582 16.45 -25.20 -24.90
C ASN A 582 15.89 -24.11 -25.81
N ALA A 583 15.84 -24.36 -27.12
CA ALA A 583 15.41 -23.38 -28.11
C ALA A 583 14.55 -23.99 -29.23
N LEU A 584 13.61 -23.18 -29.72
CA LEU A 584 12.94 -23.36 -31.00
C LEU A 584 13.02 -22.02 -31.73
N ARG A 585 13.85 -21.93 -32.78
CA ARG A 585 14.07 -20.71 -33.56
C ARG A 585 13.63 -20.92 -35.01
N PHE A 586 13.00 -19.90 -35.57
CA PHE A 586 12.74 -19.74 -36.99
C PHE A 586 13.67 -18.63 -37.54
N GLU A 587 14.28 -18.87 -38.69
CA GLU A 587 15.03 -17.89 -39.46
C GLU A 587 14.30 -17.68 -40.79
N ASP A 588 13.79 -16.47 -41.02
CA ASP A 588 12.99 -16.11 -42.19
C ASP A 588 13.81 -15.38 -43.27
N LYS A 589 15.14 -15.51 -43.23
CA LYS A 589 16.05 -14.88 -44.20
C LYS A 589 16.01 -15.61 -45.56
N PRO A 590 15.68 -14.91 -46.67
CA PRO A 590 15.55 -15.54 -47.98
C PRO A 590 16.79 -16.31 -48.45
N GLY A 591 16.62 -17.58 -48.81
CA GLY A 591 17.70 -18.49 -49.22
C GLY A 591 18.61 -18.94 -48.08
N SER A 592 18.19 -18.77 -46.83
CA SER A 592 18.88 -19.22 -45.61
C SER A 592 17.87 -19.58 -44.51
N GLU A 593 16.66 -19.98 -44.91
CA GLU A 593 15.55 -20.28 -44.03
C GLU A 593 15.85 -21.53 -43.19
N GLU A 594 15.60 -21.46 -41.88
CA GLU A 594 15.95 -22.54 -40.95
C GLU A 594 14.89 -22.67 -39.83
N VAL A 595 14.60 -23.91 -39.43
CA VAL A 595 13.98 -24.22 -38.14
C VAL A 595 15.01 -24.93 -37.28
N TRP A 596 15.52 -24.25 -36.25
CA TRP A 596 16.48 -24.80 -35.30
C TRP A 596 15.75 -25.24 -34.03
N LEU A 597 15.77 -26.55 -33.76
CA LEU A 597 15.30 -27.15 -32.52
C LEU A 597 16.50 -27.66 -31.73
N HIS A 598 16.72 -27.10 -30.55
CA HIS A 598 17.82 -27.44 -29.66
C HIS A 598 17.31 -27.85 -28.28
N ALA A 599 17.79 -29.00 -27.81
CA ALA A 599 17.52 -29.51 -26.48
C ALA A 599 18.84 -29.58 -25.71
N GLU A 600 18.89 -28.96 -24.53
CA GLU A 600 20.11 -28.87 -23.72
C GLU A 600 20.59 -30.24 -23.21
N LYS A 601 19.69 -31.22 -23.13
CA LYS A 601 19.97 -32.54 -22.58
C LYS A 601 19.18 -33.67 -23.24
N ASP A 602 17.91 -33.81 -22.88
CA ASP A 602 17.06 -34.95 -23.27
C ASP A 602 15.96 -34.48 -24.24
N GLN A 603 16.01 -34.93 -25.50
CA GLN A 603 14.89 -34.77 -26.44
C GLN A 603 14.01 -36.02 -26.42
N ARG A 604 12.71 -35.86 -26.16
CA ARG A 604 11.71 -36.95 -26.23
C ARG A 604 10.61 -36.56 -27.21
N ILE A 605 10.22 -37.49 -28.06
CA ILE A 605 9.15 -37.34 -29.04
C ILE A 605 8.21 -38.52 -28.84
N GLU A 606 6.92 -38.25 -28.66
CA GLU A 606 5.87 -39.25 -28.47
C GLU A 606 4.73 -38.97 -29.45
N VAL A 607 4.39 -39.95 -30.29
CA VAL A 607 3.38 -39.81 -31.35
C VAL A 607 2.40 -40.97 -31.23
N ASN A 608 1.20 -40.69 -30.71
CA ASN A 608 0.20 -41.71 -30.34
C ASN A 608 -0.51 -42.38 -31.54
N ASN A 609 -0.20 -42.02 -32.78
CA ASN A 609 -0.88 -42.56 -33.96
C ASN A 609 0.09 -42.75 -35.14
N ASN A 610 0.39 -41.70 -35.90
CA ASN A 610 1.25 -41.76 -37.09
C ASN A 610 2.25 -40.60 -37.08
N GLU A 611 3.54 -40.92 -37.28
CA GLU A 611 4.59 -39.94 -37.59
C GLU A 611 4.87 -39.99 -39.10
N SER A 612 5.06 -38.83 -39.72
CA SER A 612 5.53 -38.72 -41.10
C SER A 612 6.65 -37.69 -41.19
N HIS A 613 7.66 -38.00 -42.01
CA HIS A 613 8.82 -37.13 -42.20
C HIS A 613 9.26 -37.22 -43.67
N TRP A 614 9.22 -36.07 -44.35
CA TRP A 614 9.70 -35.92 -45.71
C TRP A 614 10.80 -34.86 -45.74
N VAL A 615 11.86 -35.13 -46.50
CA VAL A 615 12.99 -34.23 -46.71
C VAL A 615 13.16 -34.08 -48.22
N GLY A 616 13.00 -32.87 -48.75
CA GLY A 616 13.06 -32.60 -50.19
C GLY A 616 14.47 -32.64 -50.80
N ASN A 617 15.50 -32.75 -49.96
CA ASN A 617 16.91 -32.85 -50.35
C ASN A 617 17.62 -33.85 -49.40
N ASN A 618 18.71 -33.47 -48.75
CA ASN A 618 19.53 -34.37 -47.94
C ASN A 618 19.09 -34.45 -46.47
N ARG A 619 19.09 -35.65 -45.89
CA ARG A 619 18.99 -35.88 -44.44
C ARG A 619 20.31 -36.44 -43.91
N VAL A 620 20.96 -35.71 -43.02
CA VAL A 620 22.12 -36.21 -42.25
C VAL A 620 21.65 -36.58 -40.84
N LYS A 621 22.14 -37.71 -40.31
CA LYS A 621 21.84 -38.16 -38.95
C LYS A 621 23.11 -38.72 -38.33
N VAL A 622 23.57 -38.12 -37.23
CA VAL A 622 24.77 -38.53 -36.50
C VAL A 622 24.35 -38.93 -35.08
N ILE A 623 24.84 -40.08 -34.61
CA ILE A 623 24.66 -40.55 -33.25
C ILE A 623 26.03 -40.97 -32.74
N ASP A 624 26.57 -40.25 -31.76
CA ASP A 624 27.91 -40.50 -31.21
C ASP A 624 28.02 -41.82 -30.41
N GLN A 625 26.88 -42.39 -30.02
CA GLN A 625 26.77 -43.57 -29.16
C GLN A 625 25.83 -44.60 -29.82
N SER A 626 24.73 -44.97 -29.15
CA SER A 626 23.87 -46.07 -29.58
C SER A 626 22.56 -45.60 -30.20
N GLU A 627 22.18 -46.18 -31.34
CA GLU A 627 20.80 -46.16 -31.86
C GLU A 627 20.15 -47.54 -31.66
N ILE A 628 18.93 -47.58 -31.12
CA ILE A 628 18.12 -48.78 -30.98
C ILE A 628 16.77 -48.53 -31.66
N ALA A 629 16.41 -49.38 -32.61
CA ALA A 629 15.17 -49.28 -33.37
C ALA A 629 14.37 -50.59 -33.27
N THR A 630 13.18 -50.52 -32.64
CA THR A 630 12.26 -51.66 -32.48
C THR A 630 11.01 -51.40 -33.31
N ILE A 631 10.72 -52.28 -34.27
CA ILE A 631 9.57 -52.15 -35.18
C ILE A 631 8.60 -53.30 -34.88
N GLY A 632 7.38 -52.98 -34.45
CA GLY A 632 6.40 -53.99 -34.00
C GLY A 632 5.75 -54.84 -35.10
N ALA A 633 5.90 -54.46 -36.38
CA ALA A 633 5.30 -55.16 -37.51
C ALA A 633 6.26 -55.27 -38.71
N VAL A 634 6.32 -54.25 -39.57
CA VAL A 634 7.08 -54.28 -40.84
C VAL A 634 8.00 -53.07 -40.93
N ARG A 635 9.28 -53.33 -41.27
CA ARG A 635 10.23 -52.31 -41.71
C ARG A 635 10.46 -52.49 -43.21
N ASP A 636 9.98 -51.54 -44.00
CA ASP A 636 10.22 -51.45 -45.44
C ASP A 636 11.31 -50.40 -45.69
N HIS A 637 12.38 -50.75 -46.43
CA HIS A 637 13.49 -49.86 -46.74
C HIS A 637 13.78 -49.94 -48.23
N LYS A 638 13.70 -48.80 -48.92
CA LYS A 638 13.82 -48.69 -50.37
C LYS A 638 14.73 -47.52 -50.70
N VAL A 639 15.77 -47.80 -51.48
CA VAL A 639 16.75 -46.82 -51.97
C VAL A 639 16.73 -46.88 -53.49
N GLN A 640 16.72 -45.72 -54.15
CA GLN A 640 16.62 -45.63 -55.62
C GLN A 640 17.96 -45.89 -56.33
N TYR A 641 19.07 -45.61 -55.64
CA TYR A 641 20.44 -45.79 -56.09
C TYR A 641 21.18 -46.66 -55.06
N ASP A 642 22.39 -46.29 -54.65
CA ASP A 642 23.25 -47.12 -53.80
C ASP A 642 22.80 -47.14 -52.32
N ASP A 643 22.66 -48.33 -51.73
CA ASP A 643 22.53 -48.54 -50.28
C ASP A 643 23.86 -49.09 -49.72
N THR A 644 24.62 -48.24 -49.02
CA THR A 644 25.93 -48.60 -48.44
C THR A 644 25.83 -48.71 -46.92
N SER A 645 26.24 -49.86 -46.38
CA SER A 645 26.13 -50.13 -44.93
C SER A 645 27.39 -50.80 -44.37
N LEU A 646 28.25 -49.98 -43.80
CA LEU A 646 29.53 -50.33 -43.19
C LEU A 646 29.42 -50.44 -41.66
N ALA A 647 30.15 -51.38 -41.05
CA ALA A 647 30.25 -51.51 -39.59
C ALA A 647 31.73 -51.70 -39.21
N GLY A 648 32.20 -50.95 -38.20
CA GLY A 648 33.57 -51.08 -37.68
C GLY A 648 33.77 -52.28 -36.75
N GLY A 649 32.68 -52.88 -36.27
CA GLY A 649 32.65 -54.11 -35.48
C GLY A 649 31.87 -55.22 -36.19
N ASN A 650 31.18 -56.05 -35.42
CA ASN A 650 30.39 -57.15 -35.97
C ASN A 650 29.07 -56.65 -36.60
N LYS A 651 28.68 -57.22 -37.75
CA LYS A 651 27.36 -57.05 -38.36
C LYS A 651 26.60 -58.38 -38.33
N THR A 652 25.52 -58.43 -37.55
CA THR A 652 24.71 -59.64 -37.36
C THR A 652 23.36 -59.48 -38.05
N ILE A 653 22.97 -60.47 -38.87
CA ILE A 653 21.65 -60.56 -39.50
C ILE A 653 21.07 -61.93 -39.11
N GLN A 654 19.86 -61.93 -38.55
CA GLN A 654 19.16 -63.14 -38.09
C GLN A 654 17.69 -63.07 -38.45
N THR A 655 17.13 -64.18 -38.95
CA THR A 655 15.74 -64.31 -39.37
C THR A 655 15.15 -65.60 -38.81
N VAL A 656 13.95 -65.56 -38.23
CA VAL A 656 13.27 -66.76 -37.70
C VAL A 656 12.74 -67.67 -38.83
N LYS A 657 12.44 -67.10 -40.00
CA LYS A 657 11.98 -67.82 -41.19
C LYS A 657 13.05 -67.80 -42.28
N GLU A 658 12.84 -67.00 -43.32
CA GLU A 658 13.70 -66.94 -44.51
C GLU A 658 14.59 -65.68 -44.46
N LEU A 659 15.86 -65.85 -44.84
CA LEU A 659 16.76 -64.77 -45.23
C LEU A 659 16.90 -64.79 -46.75
N TYR A 660 16.10 -63.98 -47.43
CA TYR A 660 16.13 -63.88 -48.89
C TYR A 660 17.14 -62.82 -49.33
N LEU A 661 18.17 -63.23 -50.08
CA LEU A 661 19.16 -62.35 -50.70
C LEU A 661 19.12 -62.56 -52.21
N ALA A 662 18.84 -61.50 -52.97
CA ALA A 662 18.77 -61.52 -54.43
C ALA A 662 19.37 -60.24 -55.02
N ALA A 663 20.01 -60.36 -56.18
CA ALA A 663 20.51 -59.26 -56.98
C ALA A 663 20.25 -59.53 -58.47
N GLY A 664 20.05 -58.47 -59.26
CA GLY A 664 19.78 -58.59 -60.69
C GLY A 664 20.99 -59.02 -61.52
N ASP A 665 22.21 -58.65 -61.11
CA ASP A 665 23.45 -58.86 -61.87
C ASP A 665 24.40 -59.88 -61.23
N SER A 666 24.78 -59.67 -59.97
CA SER A 666 25.64 -60.61 -59.23
C SER A 666 25.54 -60.45 -57.72
N ILE A 667 25.88 -61.51 -56.99
CA ILE A 667 26.10 -61.49 -55.54
C ILE A 667 27.56 -61.91 -55.30
N THR A 668 28.28 -61.11 -54.52
CA THR A 668 29.66 -61.39 -54.09
C THR A 668 29.72 -61.39 -52.57
N LEU A 669 30.30 -62.44 -51.98
CA LEU A 669 30.68 -62.48 -50.57
C LEU A 669 32.21 -62.60 -50.50
N SER A 670 32.88 -61.51 -50.13
CA SER A 670 34.32 -61.44 -49.93
C SER A 670 34.69 -61.60 -48.44
N CYS A 671 35.78 -62.32 -48.18
CA CYS A 671 36.43 -62.37 -46.88
C CYS A 671 37.93 -62.62 -47.10
N GLY A 672 38.64 -61.55 -47.50
CA GLY A 672 40.08 -61.57 -47.77
C GLY A 672 40.47 -62.53 -48.90
N ASP A 673 41.04 -63.68 -48.55
CA ASP A 673 41.46 -64.72 -49.49
C ASP A 673 40.36 -65.71 -49.90
N THR A 674 39.15 -65.58 -49.35
CA THR A 674 37.97 -66.38 -49.71
C THR A 674 36.94 -65.50 -50.40
N VAL A 675 36.49 -65.88 -51.59
CA VAL A 675 35.44 -65.20 -52.34
C VAL A 675 34.42 -66.20 -52.87
N LEU A 676 33.15 -65.93 -52.59
CA LEU A 676 32.00 -66.58 -53.22
C LEU A 676 31.37 -65.58 -54.21
N TYR A 677 31.22 -65.99 -55.47
CA TYR A 677 30.61 -65.16 -56.51
C TYR A 677 29.54 -65.95 -57.26
N MET A 678 28.41 -65.30 -57.55
CA MET A 678 27.40 -65.80 -58.47
C MET A 678 26.90 -64.68 -59.38
N SER A 679 26.64 -65.00 -60.65
CA SER A 679 26.15 -64.03 -61.66
C SER A 679 24.79 -64.42 -62.24
N SER A 680 24.07 -63.43 -62.77
CA SER A 680 22.81 -63.60 -63.52
C SER A 680 22.94 -64.46 -64.78
N LYS A 681 24.17 -64.78 -65.21
CA LYS A 681 24.48 -65.71 -66.30
C LYS A 681 24.49 -67.18 -65.86
N GLY A 682 24.22 -67.46 -64.58
CA GLY A 682 24.27 -68.81 -64.00
C GLY A 682 25.69 -69.28 -63.69
N GLU A 683 26.66 -68.36 -63.59
CA GLU A 683 28.02 -68.68 -63.17
C GLU A 683 28.11 -68.70 -61.65
N PHE A 684 28.88 -69.64 -61.10
CA PHE A 684 29.15 -69.76 -59.67
C PHE A 684 30.64 -70.07 -59.47
N TYR A 685 31.33 -69.22 -58.72
CA TYR A 685 32.78 -69.33 -58.48
C TYR A 685 33.09 -69.30 -56.98
N VAL A 686 33.96 -70.21 -56.56
CA VAL A 686 34.54 -70.27 -55.22
C VAL A 686 36.05 -70.15 -55.37
N THR A 687 36.62 -69.03 -54.92
CA THR A 687 38.08 -68.82 -54.88
C THR A 687 38.52 -68.86 -53.41
N CYS A 688 39.44 -69.76 -53.04
CA CYS A 688 39.98 -69.84 -51.68
C CYS A 688 41.34 -70.58 -51.65
N LYS A 689 42.07 -70.47 -50.52
CA LYS A 689 43.33 -71.21 -50.30
C LYS A 689 43.13 -72.70 -50.03
N THR A 690 42.06 -73.07 -49.33
CA THR A 690 41.71 -74.44 -48.95
C THR A 690 40.20 -74.54 -48.79
N PHE A 691 39.57 -75.57 -49.36
CA PHE A 691 38.16 -75.88 -49.16
C PHE A 691 37.97 -77.30 -48.61
N ASN A 692 36.90 -77.48 -47.84
CA ASN A 692 36.41 -78.79 -47.41
C ASN A 692 34.89 -78.79 -47.55
N ILE A 693 34.34 -79.84 -48.16
CA ILE A 693 32.89 -80.04 -48.35
C ILE A 693 32.57 -81.42 -47.79
N THR A 694 31.69 -81.48 -46.78
CA THR A 694 31.33 -82.72 -46.10
C THR A 694 29.81 -82.87 -46.11
N ALA A 695 29.30 -83.97 -46.64
CA ALA A 695 27.93 -84.42 -46.43
C ALA A 695 27.89 -85.37 -45.22
N THR A 696 26.91 -85.22 -44.35
CA THR A 696 26.74 -86.05 -43.15
C THR A 696 25.82 -87.26 -43.36
N ASP A 697 24.99 -87.21 -44.39
CA ASP A 697 24.11 -88.30 -44.83
C ASP A 697 24.75 -89.09 -45.99
N ALA A 698 24.11 -90.19 -46.41
CA ALA A 698 24.69 -91.17 -47.33
C ALA A 698 24.93 -90.67 -48.77
N ASP A 699 24.24 -89.61 -49.20
CA ASP A 699 24.21 -89.16 -50.60
C ASP A 699 24.78 -87.74 -50.78
N GLY A 700 25.94 -87.65 -51.43
CA GLY A 700 26.51 -86.40 -51.94
C GLY A 700 26.76 -86.50 -53.45
N GLN A 701 26.31 -85.52 -54.23
CA GLN A 701 26.38 -85.58 -55.70
C GLN A 701 26.93 -84.28 -56.31
N ILE A 702 27.79 -84.42 -57.32
CA ILE A 702 28.28 -83.33 -58.19
C ILE A 702 28.01 -83.77 -59.63
N ASN A 703 26.94 -83.24 -60.23
CA ASN A 703 26.39 -83.71 -61.50
C ASN A 703 26.45 -82.62 -62.59
N THR A 704 26.78 -82.99 -63.82
CA THR A 704 26.77 -82.09 -64.99
C THR A 704 25.79 -82.59 -66.06
N ILE A 705 24.63 -81.93 -66.19
CA ILE A 705 23.53 -82.41 -67.08
C ILE A 705 23.90 -82.36 -68.57
N LYS A 706 24.75 -81.40 -68.98
CA LYS A 706 25.15 -81.16 -70.39
C LYS A 706 26.63 -80.78 -70.55
N GLY A 707 27.49 -81.18 -69.61
CA GLY A 707 28.88 -80.71 -69.57
C GLY A 707 29.85 -81.69 -68.91
N GLN A 708 31.13 -81.34 -68.96
CA GLN A 708 32.23 -82.11 -68.38
C GLN A 708 32.52 -81.62 -66.94
N LEU A 709 32.82 -82.55 -66.03
CA LEU A 709 33.33 -82.24 -64.70
C LEU A 709 34.86 -82.34 -64.71
N ASP A 710 35.53 -81.18 -64.68
CA ASP A 710 36.98 -81.09 -64.64
C ASP A 710 37.50 -81.06 -63.20
N LEU A 711 38.41 -81.97 -62.84
CA LEU A 711 39.11 -81.98 -61.55
C LEU A 711 40.61 -81.85 -61.79
N ASN A 712 41.26 -80.90 -61.09
CA ASN A 712 42.71 -80.64 -61.16
C ASN A 712 43.26 -80.37 -62.58
N MET A 713 42.60 -79.49 -63.35
CA MET A 713 43.16 -79.03 -64.63
C MET A 713 44.37 -78.10 -64.45
N ASP A 714 45.43 -78.37 -65.19
CA ASP A 714 46.63 -77.52 -65.26
C ASP A 714 46.31 -76.12 -65.79
N LYS A 715 46.92 -75.09 -65.16
CA LYS A 715 47.00 -73.70 -65.63
C LYS A 715 45.65 -72.95 -65.79
N ARG A 716 44.74 -73.04 -64.82
CA ARG A 716 43.63 -72.07 -64.70
C ARG A 716 43.91 -71.05 -63.59
N GLU A 717 43.84 -69.76 -63.93
CA GLU A 717 43.76 -68.65 -62.96
C GLU A 717 42.34 -68.53 -62.39
N PRO A 718 42.15 -67.99 -61.18
CA PRO A 718 40.83 -67.79 -60.60
C PRO A 718 40.05 -66.75 -61.41
N LYS A 719 38.82 -67.10 -61.83
CA LYS A 719 37.93 -66.18 -62.58
C LYS A 719 37.47 -64.97 -61.78
N VAL A 720 37.56 -65.03 -60.45
CA VAL A 720 37.28 -63.93 -59.53
C VAL A 720 38.47 -63.83 -58.57
N GLY A 721 39.13 -62.67 -58.56
CA GLY A 721 40.30 -62.41 -57.72
C GLY A 721 39.94 -62.38 -56.23
N THR A 722 40.96 -62.58 -55.38
CA THR A 722 40.86 -62.36 -53.93
C THR A 722 41.22 -60.92 -53.57
N PHE A 723 40.77 -60.46 -52.41
CA PHE A 723 40.97 -59.08 -51.95
C PHE A 723 42.04 -58.96 -50.84
N GLY A 724 42.39 -60.09 -50.20
CA GLY A 724 43.45 -60.20 -49.20
C GLY A 724 43.23 -59.34 -47.96
N GLU A 725 44.29 -59.06 -47.19
CA GLU A 725 44.19 -58.19 -46.00
C GLU A 725 43.92 -56.70 -46.32
N SER A 726 44.01 -56.32 -47.61
CA SER A 726 43.85 -54.93 -48.03
C SER A 726 42.43 -54.40 -47.85
N GLU A 727 41.41 -55.25 -48.09
CA GLU A 727 39.98 -54.93 -47.93
C GLU A 727 39.63 -54.54 -46.50
N LYS A 728 40.04 -55.36 -45.52
CA LYS A 728 39.84 -55.09 -44.09
C LYS A 728 40.52 -53.78 -43.66
N THR A 729 41.72 -53.53 -44.17
CA THR A 729 42.49 -52.32 -43.85
C THR A 729 41.82 -51.07 -44.44
N ALA A 730 41.30 -51.15 -45.67
CA ALA A 730 40.54 -50.07 -46.30
C ALA A 730 39.22 -49.78 -45.55
N MET A 731 38.44 -50.80 -45.21
CA MET A 731 37.20 -50.65 -44.43
C MET A 731 37.46 -49.99 -43.07
N ALA A 732 38.53 -50.38 -42.37
CA ALA A 732 38.92 -49.77 -41.09
C ALA A 732 39.36 -48.30 -41.23
N ALA A 733 40.03 -47.95 -42.34
CA ALA A 733 40.39 -46.57 -42.64
C ALA A 733 39.15 -45.68 -42.86
N VAL A 734 38.17 -46.14 -43.66
CA VAL A 734 36.91 -45.41 -43.90
C VAL A 734 36.12 -45.22 -42.59
N ILE A 735 36.06 -46.23 -41.71
CA ILE A 735 35.44 -46.07 -40.39
C ILE A 735 36.14 -45.00 -39.55
N LYS A 736 37.48 -44.97 -39.54
CA LYS A 736 38.27 -44.00 -38.78
C LYS A 736 38.12 -42.57 -39.33
N GLU A 737 37.94 -42.43 -40.64
CA GLU A 737 37.65 -41.14 -41.30
C GLU A 737 36.22 -40.66 -41.01
N THR A 738 35.25 -41.59 -40.96
CA THR A 738 33.84 -41.29 -40.64
C THR A 738 33.66 -40.90 -39.16
N PHE A 739 34.43 -41.51 -38.27
CA PHE A 739 34.42 -41.26 -36.82
C PHE A 739 35.83 -40.82 -36.36
N PRO A 740 36.26 -39.58 -36.68
CA PRO A 740 37.53 -39.07 -36.21
C PRO A 740 37.54 -38.99 -34.67
N PRO A 741 38.71 -39.16 -34.03
CA PRO A 741 38.82 -38.93 -32.58
C PRO A 741 38.43 -37.48 -32.27
N LYS A 742 37.59 -37.30 -31.24
CA LYS A 742 37.32 -35.97 -30.69
C LYS A 742 38.57 -35.48 -29.97
N GLU A 743 39.01 -34.26 -30.28
CA GLU A 743 40.10 -33.57 -29.57
C GLU A 743 39.70 -33.18 -28.13
#